data_AF-A0A7W7ZN97-F1
#
_entry.id   AF-A0A7W7ZN97-F1
#
_cell.length_a   1.000
_cell.length_b   1.000
_cell.length_c   1.000
_cell.angle_alpha   90.00
_cell.angle_beta   90.00
_cell.angle_gamma   90.00
#
_symmetry.space_group_name_H-M   'P 1'
#
loop_
_entity.id
_entity.type
_entity.pdbx_description
1 polymer ?
#
loop_
_entity_poly.entity_id
_entity_poly.type
_entity_poly.pdbx_seq_one_letter_code
_entity_poly.pdbx_strand_id
1 'polypeptide(L)'
;MSCNRNQNLLRAGLLACVALSSIGVQAQYRQEPGHSIGTVTTQGNLIVLTLDEDVLGKANLFDLAHHTLRFTPEGSRYRVEAVPVKWDSEFGTEMSGAEENLKGFAFPFSGKAWNTFSVGVTGSIAFGEAPTAGRQSIAEPNRSGGLMIDRFAELKQAGSSIINTVPAISVFFKPRLSGKRYLKETADRAVITWSLTEPIGGVQDMYWTPTVNRFQAVLYKDGTIELNYDDVHAEDAIVGVYPVVTTGKETAIATVPATENAAIAANLNIKSLKVSAVDGLFLKLDIETRGPILPETDPTAMGIAYRVCIDRNKPTADCTPNSDTSWTIQAGGGRRNRGGAPHYIAFGPGVLPAVKVSGDTISMQGTLPAGYKPGDQIFLSAAVQSPGMPPVIADRVSPHPIKLAGIASPEVDLSTLEKKDGPFAVAFESFHYMKPPRAVDLTCSIIKALGDNFDMLAYYSDFRIDNPEAGTSSNGPLGGGPNGGAVTGIGAEQRNLAAYCTQGRFQWQFIQPVYVGANQMQEYPPDGLNETSIHNVAAYTHQLAERTANGKIPPYDYAMSQIGHEMGHRWAAFVSAKVGSETIDLGPTHWARGLQAPVAFPYQRPTEASAMGGGVWQDNFDGTFTQLDDDYYVPATGWSYLDLYLMGMISPAEVPDFFILRNMVPTGHDANGHAIFKADRTKVTIQDVIAAEGPRLPAVDQAQKKFNTGMVMVVEHGKQPSPKLIESVTGIRERWMDYWTTTTGHRSTMTADPK
;
A
#
# COMPACT_ATOMS: atom_id res chain seq x y z
N MET A 1 -71.00 31.40 38.82
CA MET A 1 -71.61 30.08 38.64
C MET A 1 -70.76 29.36 37.60
N SER A 2 -69.66 28.71 37.99
CA SER A 2 -69.53 27.33 38.49
C SER A 2 -70.03 26.26 37.52
N CYS A 3 -69.12 25.31 37.26
CA CYS A 3 -69.29 23.95 36.71
C CYS A 3 -69.66 23.81 35.22
N ASN A 4 -69.12 22.87 34.44
CA ASN A 4 -68.05 21.89 34.68
C ASN A 4 -67.57 21.35 33.32
N ARG A 5 -66.26 21.04 33.27
CA ARG A 5 -65.46 20.27 32.31
C ARG A 5 -66.15 19.65 31.07
N ASN A 6 -65.71 20.12 29.90
CA ASN A 6 -65.85 19.44 28.62
C ASN A 6 -65.05 18.13 28.57
N GLN A 7 -65.76 17.09 28.15
CA GLN A 7 -65.23 15.85 27.62
C GLN A 7 -64.60 16.12 26.25
N ASN A 8 -63.40 15.61 26.02
CA ASN A 8 -63.05 15.01 24.74
C ASN A 8 -62.21 13.77 25.01
N LEU A 9 -62.83 12.65 24.68
CA LEU A 9 -62.25 11.31 24.68
C LEU A 9 -61.22 11.20 23.56
N LEU A 10 -60.08 10.61 23.88
CA LEU A 10 -59.33 9.74 22.96
C LEU A 10 -58.55 8.74 23.83
N ARG A 11 -59.07 7.51 23.93
CA ARG A 11 -58.43 6.33 24.51
C ARG A 11 -58.55 5.18 23.50
N ALA A 12 -57.39 4.69 23.04
CA ALA A 12 -57.05 3.30 22.64
C ALA A 12 -55.80 3.41 21.74
N GLY A 13 -54.59 2.95 22.06
CA GLY A 13 -54.17 1.99 23.07
C GLY A 13 -54.00 0.58 22.52
N LEU A 14 -53.28 0.39 21.40
CA LEU A 14 -52.36 -0.74 21.13
C LEU A 14 -51.79 -0.63 19.70
N LEU A 15 -50.49 -0.39 19.55
CA LEU A 15 -49.64 -0.94 18.48
C LEU A 15 -48.19 -0.54 18.76
N ALA A 16 -47.45 -1.50 19.32
CA ALA A 16 -46.01 -1.44 19.42
C ALA A 16 -45.43 -1.58 18.00
N CYS A 17 -45.12 -0.46 17.35
CA CYS A 17 -44.23 -0.46 16.20
C CYS A 17 -42.80 -0.42 16.73
N VAL A 18 -42.17 -1.60 16.74
CA VAL A 18 -40.71 -1.75 16.76
C VAL A 18 -40.18 -1.06 15.50
N ALA A 19 -39.77 0.19 15.63
CA ALA A 19 -38.91 0.85 14.65
C ALA A 19 -37.51 0.26 14.84
N LEU A 20 -37.25 -0.88 14.20
CA LEU A 20 -35.91 -1.36 13.91
C LEU A 20 -35.24 -0.27 13.07
N SER A 21 -34.50 0.62 13.73
CA SER A 21 -33.52 1.47 13.08
C SER A 21 -32.47 0.52 12.51
N SER A 22 -32.50 0.34 11.20
CA SER A 22 -31.48 -0.39 10.46
C SER A 22 -30.14 0.30 10.67
N ILE A 23 -29.31 -0.29 11.53
CA ILE A 23 -27.90 0.05 11.69
C ILE A 23 -27.24 -0.23 10.34
N GLY A 24 -26.95 0.83 9.58
CA GLY A 24 -26.25 0.75 8.32
C GLY A 24 -24.79 0.40 8.56
N VAL A 25 -24.45 -0.89 8.60
CA VAL A 25 -23.06 -1.36 8.53
C VAL A 25 -22.54 -1.07 7.13
N GLN A 26 -21.87 0.07 6.95
CA GLN A 26 -21.13 0.36 5.73
C GLN A 26 -19.90 -0.56 5.65
N ALA A 27 -19.98 -1.58 4.78
CA ALA A 27 -18.87 -2.47 4.50
C ALA A 27 -17.95 -1.85 3.43
N GLN A 28 -16.75 -1.45 3.83
CA GLN A 28 -15.59 -1.44 2.93
C GLN A 28 -15.42 -2.86 2.33
N TYR A 29 -14.70 -2.98 1.21
CA TYR A 29 -14.33 -4.28 0.63
C TYR A 29 -13.91 -5.25 1.75
N ARG A 30 -14.67 -6.33 1.93
CA ARG A 30 -14.57 -7.18 3.13
C ARG A 30 -13.29 -8.00 3.06
N GLN A 31 -12.48 -7.92 4.11
CA GLN A 31 -11.31 -8.77 4.28
C GLN A 31 -11.73 -10.15 4.81
N GLU A 32 -11.11 -11.20 4.30
CA GLU A 32 -11.32 -12.55 4.79
C GLU A 32 -10.73 -12.73 6.20
N PRO A 33 -11.31 -13.61 7.03
CA PRO A 33 -10.74 -13.90 8.33
C PRO A 33 -9.29 -14.38 8.25
N GLY A 34 -8.47 -13.94 9.19
CA GLY A 34 -7.10 -14.40 9.30
C GLY A 34 -6.99 -15.84 9.82
N HIS A 35 -5.87 -16.48 9.51
CA HIS A 35 -5.51 -17.82 9.98
C HIS A 35 -4.07 -17.86 10.47
N SER A 36 -3.70 -18.95 11.15
CA SER A 36 -2.31 -19.13 11.58
C SER A 36 -1.47 -19.51 10.34
N ILE A 37 -0.28 -18.93 10.22
CA ILE A 37 0.65 -19.13 9.10
C ILE A 37 2.04 -19.58 9.59
N GLY A 38 2.09 -20.16 10.79
CA GLY A 38 3.34 -20.54 11.41
C GLY A 38 3.19 -20.97 12.85
N THR A 39 4.34 -21.31 13.44
CA THR A 39 4.48 -21.65 14.86
C THR A 39 5.00 -20.44 15.62
N VAL A 40 4.37 -20.16 16.76
CA VAL A 40 4.75 -19.05 17.64
C VAL A 40 5.45 -19.60 18.89
N THR A 41 6.61 -19.03 19.20
CA THR A 41 7.35 -19.26 20.44
C THR A 41 7.75 -17.94 21.09
N THR A 42 8.37 -17.99 22.26
CA THR A 42 8.90 -16.81 22.95
C THR A 42 10.39 -16.99 23.24
N GLN A 43 11.15 -15.92 23.07
CA GLN A 43 12.56 -15.84 23.41
C GLN A 43 12.78 -14.64 24.34
N GLY A 44 12.86 -14.90 25.64
CA GLY A 44 12.84 -13.84 26.64
C GLY A 44 11.56 -13.03 26.55
N ASN A 45 11.68 -11.74 26.26
CA ASN A 45 10.55 -10.80 26.10
C ASN A 45 10.19 -10.54 24.62
N LEU A 46 10.68 -11.37 23.71
CA LEU A 46 10.39 -11.28 22.28
C LEU A 46 9.52 -12.46 21.83
N ILE A 47 8.70 -12.22 20.82
CA ILE A 47 7.87 -13.23 20.17
C ILE A 47 8.60 -13.69 18.91
N VAL A 48 8.64 -14.99 18.65
CA VAL A 48 9.18 -15.56 17.40
C VAL A 48 8.04 -16.23 16.65
N LEU A 49 7.74 -15.75 15.45
CA LEU A 49 6.85 -16.39 14.49
C LEU A 49 7.70 -17.05 13.41
N THR A 50 7.82 -18.38 13.46
CA THR A 50 8.42 -19.18 12.39
C THR A 50 7.33 -19.55 11.40
N LEU A 51 7.45 -19.05 10.17
CA LEU A 51 6.46 -19.25 9.14
C LEU A 51 6.40 -20.72 8.68
N ASP A 52 5.21 -21.15 8.27
CA ASP A 52 5.04 -22.41 7.56
C ASP A 52 5.70 -22.34 6.16
N GLU A 53 5.92 -23.50 5.54
CA GLU A 53 6.47 -23.57 4.19
C GLU A 53 5.57 -22.82 3.19
N ASP A 54 6.18 -22.20 2.18
CA ASP A 54 5.52 -21.49 1.08
C ASP A 54 4.67 -20.24 1.42
N VAL A 55 4.57 -19.81 2.68
CA VAL A 55 3.82 -18.61 3.08
C VAL A 55 4.25 -17.35 2.31
N LEU A 56 5.56 -17.20 2.09
CA LEU A 56 6.15 -16.04 1.42
C LEU A 56 6.27 -16.22 -0.10
N GLY A 57 6.00 -17.43 -0.61
CA GLY A 57 6.36 -17.82 -1.97
C GLY A 57 7.88 -17.74 -2.22
N LYS A 58 8.26 -17.53 -3.48
CA LYS A 58 9.67 -17.41 -3.91
C LYS A 58 9.95 -16.01 -4.41
N ALA A 59 11.15 -15.51 -4.13
CA ALA A 59 11.69 -14.32 -4.79
C ALA A 59 12.09 -14.65 -6.23
N ASN A 60 12.07 -13.64 -7.09
CA ASN A 60 12.65 -13.66 -8.42
C ASN A 60 13.64 -12.48 -8.50
N LEU A 61 14.88 -12.68 -8.10
CA LEU A 61 15.85 -11.58 -8.00
C LEU A 61 16.52 -11.32 -9.35
N PHE A 62 16.89 -10.08 -9.59
CA PHE A 62 17.51 -9.62 -10.82
C PHE A 62 18.79 -10.38 -11.15
N ASP A 63 18.81 -11.01 -12.31
CA ASP A 63 19.92 -11.86 -12.78
C ASP A 63 20.45 -11.45 -14.18
N LEU A 64 19.96 -10.34 -14.73
CA LEU A 64 20.35 -9.84 -16.05
C LEU A 64 21.61 -8.95 -16.04
N ALA A 65 22.26 -8.77 -14.89
CA ALA A 65 23.51 -8.01 -14.79
C ALA A 65 24.56 -8.59 -15.77
N HIS A 66 25.28 -7.71 -16.47
CA HIS A 66 26.24 -8.08 -17.52
C HIS A 66 25.65 -8.90 -18.68
N HIS A 67 24.36 -8.76 -18.97
CA HIS A 67 23.70 -9.30 -20.15
C HIS A 67 23.06 -8.19 -21.01
N THR A 68 22.76 -8.54 -22.26
CA THR A 68 21.92 -7.74 -23.16
C THR A 68 20.69 -8.55 -23.54
N LEU A 69 19.51 -7.97 -23.37
CA LEU A 69 18.27 -8.49 -23.94
C LEU A 69 18.04 -7.87 -25.30
N ARG A 70 17.86 -8.68 -26.35
CA ARG A 70 17.48 -8.18 -27.68
C ARG A 70 16.04 -8.54 -28.01
N PHE A 71 15.24 -7.54 -28.33
CA PHE A 71 13.89 -7.66 -28.86
C PHE A 71 13.91 -7.36 -30.36
N THR A 72 13.72 -8.37 -31.21
CA THR A 72 13.64 -8.24 -32.67
C THR A 72 12.18 -8.25 -33.13
N PRO A 73 11.70 -7.23 -33.88
CA PRO A 73 10.32 -7.19 -34.33
C PRO A 73 9.99 -8.31 -35.33
N GLU A 74 8.83 -8.94 -35.15
CA GLU A 74 8.19 -9.88 -36.08
C GLU A 74 6.70 -9.52 -36.21
N GLY A 75 6.39 -8.67 -37.19
CA GLY A 75 5.06 -8.07 -37.32
C GLY A 75 4.76 -7.09 -36.17
N SER A 76 3.67 -7.30 -35.45
CA SER A 76 3.29 -6.50 -34.27
C SER A 76 3.81 -7.07 -32.94
N ARG A 77 4.74 -8.05 -33.01
CA ARG A 77 5.25 -8.83 -31.88
C ARG A 77 6.78 -8.79 -31.86
N TYR A 78 7.39 -9.31 -30.80
CA TYR A 78 8.84 -9.37 -30.65
C TYR A 78 9.34 -10.79 -30.38
N ARG A 79 10.44 -11.18 -31.03
CA ARG A 79 11.28 -12.29 -30.57
C ARG A 79 12.30 -11.75 -29.58
N VAL A 80 12.56 -12.49 -28.52
CA VAL A 80 13.46 -12.07 -27.43
C VAL A 80 14.58 -13.08 -27.29
N GLU A 81 15.79 -12.60 -27.05
CA GLU A 81 16.96 -13.43 -26.73
C GLU A 81 17.88 -12.70 -25.74
N ALA A 82 18.44 -13.44 -24.78
CA ALA A 82 19.56 -12.96 -23.97
C ALA A 82 20.88 -13.24 -24.71
N VAL A 83 21.73 -12.22 -24.82
CA VAL A 83 23.04 -12.30 -25.47
C VAL A 83 24.12 -11.67 -24.56
N PRO A 84 25.42 -11.94 -24.80
CA PRO A 84 26.49 -11.28 -24.06
C PRO A 84 26.38 -9.74 -24.12
N VAL A 85 26.72 -9.07 -23.03
CA VAL A 85 26.57 -7.61 -22.88
C VAL A 85 27.19 -6.81 -24.02
N LYS A 86 26.44 -5.83 -24.50
CA LYS A 86 26.85 -4.84 -25.51
C LYS A 86 26.73 -3.42 -24.95
N TRP A 87 27.68 -3.04 -24.11
CA TRP A 87 27.69 -1.72 -23.48
C TRP A 87 28.24 -0.63 -24.40
N ASP A 88 27.55 0.52 -24.49
CA ASP A 88 28.09 1.74 -25.13
C ASP A 88 28.66 2.68 -24.05
N SER A 89 29.98 2.85 -24.02
CA SER A 89 30.64 3.71 -23.01
C SER A 89 30.51 5.21 -23.28
N GLU A 90 30.00 5.62 -24.45
CA GLU A 90 29.80 7.02 -24.80
C GLU A 90 28.33 7.41 -24.58
N PHE A 91 28.01 7.96 -23.42
CA PHE A 91 26.61 8.18 -23.02
C PHE A 91 25.88 9.29 -23.80
N GLY A 92 26.63 10.19 -24.44
CA GLY A 92 26.06 11.38 -25.08
C GLY A 92 25.76 12.51 -24.10
N THR A 93 24.69 13.25 -24.34
CA THR A 93 24.34 14.46 -23.57
C THR A 93 23.47 14.11 -22.37
N GLU A 94 23.74 14.70 -21.20
CA GLU A 94 22.87 14.58 -20.03
C GLU A 94 21.51 15.23 -20.30
N MET A 95 20.43 14.51 -19.99
CA MET A 95 19.07 14.96 -20.21
C MET A 95 18.62 15.91 -19.09
N SER A 96 18.14 17.11 -19.46
CA SER A 96 17.64 18.11 -18.50
C SER A 96 16.15 17.97 -18.17
N GLY A 97 15.40 17.24 -19.00
CA GLY A 97 13.97 17.01 -18.86
C GLY A 97 13.59 15.54 -19.05
N ALA A 98 12.28 15.27 -18.98
CA ALA A 98 11.71 13.95 -19.26
C ALA A 98 11.52 13.68 -20.76
N GLU A 99 11.20 14.71 -21.54
CA GLU A 99 10.84 14.57 -22.95
C GLU A 99 12.06 14.74 -23.86
N GLU A 100 12.17 13.87 -24.87
CA GLU A 100 13.21 13.94 -25.89
C GLU A 100 12.64 13.81 -27.30
N ASN A 101 13.40 14.27 -28.29
CA ASN A 101 13.01 14.25 -29.70
C ASN A 101 14.17 13.78 -30.60
N LEU A 102 13.97 12.66 -31.29
CA LEU A 102 14.88 12.12 -32.30
C LEU A 102 14.84 12.94 -33.58
N LYS A 103 16.02 13.29 -34.09
CA LYS A 103 16.18 14.13 -35.29
C LYS A 103 16.55 13.34 -36.54
N GLY A 104 17.20 12.19 -36.37
CA GLY A 104 17.73 11.35 -37.43
C GLY A 104 16.75 10.28 -37.94
N PHE A 105 15.81 9.84 -37.10
CA PHE A 105 14.79 8.87 -37.47
C PHE A 105 13.55 8.93 -36.56
N ALA A 106 12.48 8.24 -36.97
CA ALA A 106 11.33 7.96 -36.12
C ALA A 106 11.34 6.46 -35.75
N PHE A 107 11.32 6.16 -34.45
CA PHE A 107 11.38 4.81 -33.92
C PHE A 107 10.04 4.07 -34.10
N PRO A 108 9.98 2.95 -34.83
CA PRO A 108 8.75 2.19 -35.00
C PRO A 108 8.43 1.35 -33.76
N PHE A 109 7.33 1.67 -33.08
CA PHE A 109 6.90 0.98 -31.87
C PHE A 109 5.38 1.02 -31.69
N SER A 110 4.79 -0.10 -31.25
CA SER A 110 3.35 -0.21 -30.98
C SER A 110 2.44 0.25 -32.13
N GLY A 111 2.82 -0.09 -33.37
CA GLY A 111 2.06 0.22 -34.59
C GLY A 111 2.15 1.68 -35.05
N LYS A 112 3.03 2.50 -34.46
CA LYS A 112 3.28 3.89 -34.85
C LYS A 112 4.77 4.18 -34.98
N ALA A 113 5.12 5.28 -35.64
CA ALA A 113 6.49 5.79 -35.68
C ALA A 113 6.60 7.01 -34.75
N TRP A 114 7.57 6.98 -33.84
CA TRP A 114 7.74 7.97 -32.78
C TRP A 114 9.04 8.75 -32.96
N ASN A 115 8.95 10.07 -33.09
CA ASN A 115 10.09 10.96 -32.96
C ASN A 115 10.22 11.50 -31.53
N THR A 116 9.14 11.53 -30.76
CA THR A 116 9.13 11.99 -29.36
C THR A 116 8.83 10.87 -28.39
N PHE A 117 9.48 10.88 -27.24
CA PHE A 117 9.20 9.97 -26.13
C PHE A 117 9.61 10.59 -24.79
N SER A 118 9.00 10.07 -23.73
CA SER A 118 9.29 10.43 -22.36
C SER A 118 10.22 9.39 -21.75
N VAL A 119 11.38 9.80 -21.24
CA VAL A 119 12.30 8.96 -20.48
C VAL A 119 12.04 9.25 -19.00
N GLY A 120 11.77 8.22 -18.20
CA GLY A 120 11.61 8.32 -16.75
C GLY A 120 12.92 8.19 -16.00
N VAL A 121 13.13 9.00 -14.96
CA VAL A 121 14.31 8.87 -14.06
C VAL A 121 14.38 7.46 -13.46
N THR A 122 13.22 6.83 -13.25
CA THR A 122 13.06 5.53 -12.63
C THR A 122 13.31 4.33 -13.56
N GLY A 123 13.93 4.53 -14.74
CA GLY A 123 14.39 3.44 -15.61
C GLY A 123 13.38 2.93 -16.64
N SER A 124 12.55 3.81 -17.17
CA SER A 124 11.53 3.47 -18.18
C SER A 124 11.43 4.51 -19.31
N ILE A 125 10.82 4.12 -20.42
CA ILE A 125 10.46 4.98 -21.56
C ILE A 125 8.97 4.82 -21.83
N ALA A 126 8.26 5.93 -22.08
CA ALA A 126 6.86 5.93 -22.51
C ALA A 126 6.68 6.72 -23.81
N PHE A 127 5.74 6.30 -24.65
CA PHE A 127 5.47 6.92 -25.94
C PHE A 127 4.02 7.43 -26.01
N GLY A 128 3.86 8.73 -26.29
CA GLY A 128 2.56 9.41 -26.31
C GLY A 128 2.22 10.08 -24.99
N GLU A 129 0.97 10.54 -24.85
CA GLU A 129 0.52 11.17 -23.61
C GLU A 129 0.53 10.15 -22.46
N ALA A 130 1.22 10.51 -21.37
CA ALA A 130 1.22 9.69 -20.17
C ALA A 130 -0.21 9.54 -19.62
N PRO A 131 -0.62 8.35 -19.15
CA PRO A 131 -1.90 8.19 -18.47
C PRO A 131 -1.98 9.15 -17.27
N THR A 132 -3.11 9.83 -17.11
CA THR A 132 -3.33 10.65 -15.91
C THR A 132 -3.48 9.71 -14.71
N ALA A 133 -2.48 9.69 -13.81
CA ALA A 133 -2.57 8.93 -12.58
C ALA A 133 -3.79 9.41 -11.76
N GLY A 134 -4.72 8.49 -11.48
CA GLY A 134 -5.83 8.75 -10.56
C GLY A 134 -5.32 9.08 -9.16
N ARG A 135 -6.00 10.03 -8.49
CA ARG A 135 -5.74 10.56 -7.13
C ARG A 135 -4.27 10.56 -6.69
N GLN A 136 -3.56 11.58 -7.16
CA GLN A 136 -2.28 12.02 -6.63
C GLN A 136 -2.32 12.19 -5.10
N SER A 137 -1.35 11.56 -4.43
CA SER A 137 -0.91 11.98 -3.10
C SER A 137 -0.37 13.41 -3.19
N ILE A 138 -0.61 14.23 -2.17
CA ILE A 138 -0.25 15.66 -2.12
C ILE A 138 1.28 15.86 -1.95
N ALA A 139 2.06 14.79 -1.86
CA ALA A 139 3.53 14.85 -1.91
C ALA A 139 4.03 14.59 -3.34
N GLU A 140 4.34 15.70 -4.01
CA GLU A 140 5.05 15.85 -5.29
C GLU A 140 4.31 15.45 -6.59
N PRO A 141 3.94 16.43 -7.45
CA PRO A 141 3.60 16.14 -8.84
C PRO A 141 4.88 15.73 -9.56
N ASN A 142 5.19 14.43 -9.65
CA ASN A 142 6.47 14.04 -10.22
C ASN A 142 6.48 14.22 -11.74
N ARG A 143 7.26 15.21 -12.19
CA ARG A 143 7.51 15.61 -13.58
C ARG A 143 8.64 14.78 -14.22
N SER A 144 8.89 13.56 -13.74
CA SER A 144 10.14 12.83 -14.04
C SER A 144 10.11 11.95 -15.30
N GLY A 145 8.94 11.80 -15.95
CA GLY A 145 8.78 11.08 -17.23
C GLY A 145 8.58 9.57 -17.10
N GLY A 146 8.31 8.89 -18.22
CA GLY A 146 8.23 7.41 -18.28
C GLY A 146 7.00 6.79 -17.61
N LEU A 147 7.18 5.58 -17.06
CA LEU A 147 6.15 4.79 -16.37
C LEU A 147 5.97 5.22 -14.91
N MET A 148 4.76 5.00 -14.38
CA MET A 148 4.41 5.26 -12.98
C MET A 148 3.55 4.12 -12.42
N ILE A 149 3.91 3.68 -11.22
CA ILE A 149 3.12 2.77 -10.36
C ILE A 149 3.09 3.36 -8.94
N ASP A 150 2.20 2.83 -8.09
CA ASP A 150 2.19 3.21 -6.68
C ASP A 150 3.54 2.91 -6.02
N ARG A 151 4.02 3.80 -5.15
CA ARG A 151 5.33 3.69 -4.50
C ARG A 151 5.45 2.45 -3.58
N PHE A 152 4.32 1.91 -3.12
CA PHE A 152 4.23 0.71 -2.28
C PHE A 152 3.76 -0.53 -3.07
N ALA A 153 3.67 -0.46 -4.40
CA ALA A 153 3.19 -1.59 -5.20
C ALA A 153 4.16 -2.77 -5.11
N GLU A 154 3.62 -3.96 -4.83
CA GLU A 154 4.31 -5.24 -5.01
C GLU A 154 4.75 -5.37 -6.48
N LEU A 155 6.07 -5.42 -6.74
CA LEU A 155 6.61 -5.44 -8.09
C LEU A 155 6.20 -6.70 -8.86
N LYS A 156 6.00 -7.80 -8.14
CA LYS A 156 5.40 -9.04 -8.68
C LYS A 156 4.08 -8.80 -9.39
N GLN A 157 3.24 -7.91 -8.86
CA GLN A 157 1.92 -7.64 -9.44
C GLN A 157 1.95 -6.46 -10.42
N ALA A 158 2.81 -5.47 -10.14
CA ALA A 158 2.85 -4.21 -10.87
C ALA A 158 3.22 -4.37 -12.36
N GLY A 159 4.07 -5.33 -12.72
CA GLY A 159 4.47 -5.58 -14.12
C GLY A 159 3.27 -5.80 -15.05
N SER A 160 2.31 -6.61 -14.62
CA SER A 160 1.09 -6.88 -15.40
C SER A 160 0.15 -5.67 -15.51
N SER A 161 0.16 -4.77 -14.52
CA SER A 161 -0.72 -3.59 -14.49
C SER A 161 -0.36 -2.52 -15.51
N ILE A 162 0.87 -2.56 -16.06
CA ILE A 162 1.35 -1.62 -17.08
C ILE A 162 0.76 -1.92 -18.46
N ILE A 163 0.36 -3.17 -18.71
CA ILE A 163 -0.13 -3.62 -20.01
C ILE A 163 -1.31 -2.75 -20.47
N ASN A 164 -1.24 -2.28 -21.72
CA ASN A 164 -2.26 -1.45 -22.37
C ASN A 164 -2.56 -0.11 -21.68
N THR A 165 -1.71 0.37 -20.76
CA THR A 165 -1.84 1.72 -20.19
C THR A 165 -1.30 2.78 -21.15
N VAL A 166 -0.06 2.61 -21.60
CA VAL A 166 0.64 3.43 -22.61
C VAL A 166 1.69 2.54 -23.30
N PRO A 167 2.03 2.76 -24.58
CA PRO A 167 3.18 2.09 -25.16
C PRO A 167 4.44 2.45 -24.38
N ALA A 168 5.13 1.45 -23.84
CA ALA A 168 6.29 1.67 -22.98
C ALA A 168 7.39 0.61 -23.12
N ILE A 169 8.58 0.98 -22.65
CA ILE A 169 9.71 0.08 -22.45
C ILE A 169 10.17 0.24 -21.00
N SER A 170 10.16 -0.85 -20.27
CA SER A 170 10.67 -0.95 -18.90
C SER A 170 12.09 -1.48 -18.96
N VAL A 171 13.09 -0.61 -18.79
CA VAL A 171 14.50 -1.00 -18.97
C VAL A 171 15.02 -1.64 -17.69
N PHE A 172 14.82 -0.94 -16.57
CA PHE A 172 14.99 -1.40 -15.20
C PHE A 172 14.10 -0.51 -14.34
N PHE A 173 12.79 -0.71 -14.43
CA PHE A 173 11.83 0.18 -13.80
C PHE A 173 11.67 -0.17 -12.33
N LYS A 174 12.13 0.73 -11.46
CA LYS A 174 11.96 0.64 -10.02
C LYS A 174 11.53 2.00 -9.46
N PRO A 175 10.44 2.09 -8.69
CA PRO A 175 10.03 3.33 -8.04
C PRO A 175 11.14 3.95 -7.19
N ARG A 176 11.15 5.29 -7.11
CA ARG A 176 12.05 6.10 -6.28
C ARG A 176 13.55 6.02 -6.59
N LEU A 177 13.97 5.34 -7.67
CA LEU A 177 15.33 5.54 -8.18
C LEU A 177 15.58 7.01 -8.53
N SER A 178 16.80 7.48 -8.29
CA SER A 178 17.22 8.85 -8.61
C SER A 178 18.61 8.86 -9.21
N GLY A 179 18.93 9.89 -10.01
CA GLY A 179 20.24 10.01 -10.65
C GLY A 179 20.15 10.63 -12.03
N LYS A 180 21.10 10.28 -12.90
CA LYS A 180 21.29 10.91 -14.20
C LYS A 180 20.84 10.03 -15.34
N ARG A 181 20.44 10.69 -16.43
CA ARG A 181 20.08 10.08 -17.71
C ARG A 181 20.82 10.77 -18.83
N TYR A 182 21.13 10.02 -19.87
CA TYR A 182 21.85 10.52 -21.04
C TYR A 182 21.22 10.01 -22.32
N LEU A 183 21.32 10.81 -23.39
CA LEU A 183 20.89 10.45 -24.72
C LEU A 183 22.02 10.66 -25.74
N LYS A 184 22.31 9.61 -26.51
CA LYS A 184 23.17 9.64 -27.69
C LYS A 184 22.36 9.20 -28.91
N GLU A 185 22.22 10.09 -29.90
CA GLU A 185 21.58 9.77 -31.17
C GLU A 185 22.64 9.60 -32.29
N THR A 186 22.44 8.60 -33.12
CA THR A 186 23.22 8.33 -34.34
C THR A 186 22.27 8.14 -35.53
N ALA A 187 22.81 7.87 -36.72
CA ALA A 187 21.98 7.74 -37.93
C ALA A 187 21.05 6.50 -37.93
N ASP A 188 21.42 5.45 -37.19
CA ASP A 188 20.74 4.15 -37.16
C ASP A 188 20.10 3.81 -35.81
N ARG A 189 20.50 4.48 -34.71
CA ARG A 189 19.99 4.19 -33.35
C ARG A 189 20.07 5.36 -32.39
N ALA A 190 19.28 5.29 -31.33
CA ALA A 190 19.38 6.12 -30.13
C ALA A 190 19.76 5.24 -28.92
N VAL A 191 20.71 5.69 -28.11
CA VAL A 191 21.12 5.05 -26.86
C VAL A 191 20.73 5.94 -25.69
N ILE A 192 19.91 5.40 -24.80
CA ILE A 192 19.50 6.04 -23.55
C ILE A 192 20.24 5.33 -22.43
N THR A 193 20.98 6.06 -21.59
CA THR A 193 21.75 5.51 -20.47
C THR A 193 21.23 6.07 -19.15
N TRP A 194 21.04 5.19 -18.16
CA TRP A 194 20.75 5.56 -16.78
C TRP A 194 21.95 5.24 -15.89
N SER A 195 22.22 6.13 -14.94
CA SER A 195 23.16 5.91 -13.83
C SER A 195 22.49 6.39 -12.55
N LEU A 196 21.94 5.45 -11.80
CA LEU A 196 20.98 5.72 -10.72
C LEU A 196 21.42 5.09 -9.39
N THR A 197 20.89 5.66 -8.31
CA THR A 197 20.94 5.12 -6.95
C THR A 197 19.54 4.75 -6.50
N GLU A 198 19.46 3.72 -5.66
CA GLU A 198 18.30 3.47 -4.80
C GLU A 198 18.12 4.63 -3.80
N PRO A 199 16.93 4.77 -3.18
CA PRO A 199 16.71 5.74 -2.12
C PRO A 199 17.74 5.62 -0.99
N ILE A 200 18.22 6.76 -0.48
CA ILE A 200 19.25 6.82 0.55
C ILE A 200 18.87 7.74 1.71
N GLY A 201 19.29 7.34 2.90
CA GLY A 201 19.28 8.15 4.11
C GLY A 201 17.92 8.27 4.79
N GLY A 202 16.81 8.13 4.06
CA GLY A 202 15.46 8.31 4.59
C GLY A 202 15.02 7.20 5.54
N VAL A 203 13.99 7.51 6.34
CA VAL A 203 13.38 6.59 7.31
C VAL A 203 12.80 5.33 6.64
N GLN A 204 12.36 5.43 5.38
CA GLN A 204 11.77 4.35 4.58
C GLN A 204 12.77 3.72 3.60
N ASP A 205 14.07 3.99 3.76
CA ASP A 205 15.10 3.57 2.81
C ASP A 205 15.93 2.41 3.37
N MET A 206 16.58 1.66 2.47
CA MET A 206 17.41 0.50 2.80
C MET A 206 18.89 0.85 2.96
N TYR A 207 19.32 1.99 2.42
CA TYR A 207 20.73 2.34 2.31
C TYR A 207 21.01 3.74 2.85
N TRP A 208 22.22 3.94 3.36
CA TRP A 208 22.71 5.24 3.81
C TRP A 208 23.56 5.95 2.78
N THR A 209 24.14 5.20 1.84
CA THR A 209 25.08 5.71 0.82
C THR A 209 24.59 5.34 -0.57
N PRO A 210 24.91 6.15 -1.61
CA PRO A 210 24.47 5.87 -2.97
C PRO A 210 24.83 4.47 -3.45
N THR A 211 23.88 3.80 -4.10
CA THR A 211 24.09 2.54 -4.82
C THR A 211 24.34 2.79 -6.31
N VAL A 212 24.88 1.81 -7.03
CA VAL A 212 25.19 1.94 -8.47
C VAL A 212 24.25 1.05 -9.27
N ASN A 213 23.45 1.68 -10.14
CA ASN A 213 22.57 0.99 -11.09
C ASN A 213 22.75 1.62 -12.47
N ARG A 214 23.49 0.94 -13.35
CA ARG A 214 23.85 1.38 -14.70
C ARG A 214 23.26 0.44 -15.75
N PHE A 215 22.40 0.99 -16.60
CA PHE A 215 21.70 0.25 -17.64
C PHE A 215 21.35 1.15 -18.84
N GLN A 216 21.08 0.53 -19.98
CA GLN A 216 20.82 1.21 -21.25
C GLN A 216 19.62 0.62 -21.98
N ALA A 217 18.96 1.48 -22.76
CA ALA A 217 18.10 1.06 -23.86
C ALA A 217 18.67 1.58 -25.18
N VAL A 218 18.78 0.69 -26.16
CA VAL A 218 19.17 1.01 -27.52
C VAL A 218 17.98 0.82 -28.44
N LEU A 219 17.51 1.91 -29.04
CA LEU A 219 16.38 1.94 -29.95
C LEU A 219 16.90 2.04 -31.39
N TYR A 220 16.78 0.96 -32.16
CA TYR A 220 17.21 0.94 -33.56
C TYR A 220 16.12 1.44 -34.50
N LYS A 221 16.53 2.05 -35.60
CA LYS A 221 15.63 2.56 -36.65
C LYS A 221 14.72 1.49 -37.27
N ASP A 222 15.12 0.23 -37.23
CA ASP A 222 14.33 -0.90 -37.73
C ASP A 222 13.30 -1.45 -36.72
N GLY A 223 13.25 -0.89 -35.51
CA GLY A 223 12.36 -1.32 -34.43
C GLY A 223 12.97 -2.34 -33.47
N THR A 224 14.22 -2.76 -33.68
CA THR A 224 14.96 -3.57 -32.71
C THR A 224 15.19 -2.76 -31.44
N ILE A 225 15.02 -3.41 -30.28
CA ILE A 225 15.33 -2.84 -28.97
C ILE A 225 16.39 -3.72 -28.32
N GLU A 226 17.46 -3.12 -27.79
CA GLU A 226 18.38 -3.81 -26.87
C GLU A 226 18.31 -3.16 -25.48
N LEU A 227 18.24 -3.98 -24.43
CA LEU A 227 18.36 -3.54 -23.04
C LEU A 227 19.69 -4.08 -22.50
N ASN A 228 20.60 -3.19 -22.09
CA ASN A 228 21.95 -3.59 -21.65
C ASN A 228 22.13 -3.27 -20.18
N TYR A 229 22.74 -4.19 -19.45
CA TYR A 229 23.01 -4.04 -18.02
C TYR A 229 24.50 -4.12 -17.76
N ASP A 230 25.03 -3.09 -17.10
CA ASP A 230 26.41 -3.04 -16.62
C ASP A 230 26.41 -3.46 -15.14
N ASP A 231 26.84 -2.58 -14.23
CA ASP A 231 26.73 -2.79 -12.79
C ASP A 231 25.32 -2.41 -12.30
N VAL A 232 24.58 -3.38 -11.77
CA VAL A 232 23.25 -3.16 -11.16
C VAL A 232 23.24 -3.72 -9.74
N HIS A 233 23.10 -2.84 -8.76
CA HIS A 233 23.06 -3.19 -7.34
C HIS A 233 21.67 -3.67 -6.89
N ALA A 234 20.61 -3.00 -7.36
CA ALA A 234 19.25 -3.32 -6.99
C ALA A 234 18.86 -4.70 -7.53
N GLU A 235 18.19 -5.50 -6.70
CA GLU A 235 17.82 -6.89 -7.03
C GLU A 235 16.37 -7.03 -7.51
N ASP A 236 15.61 -5.94 -7.54
CA ASP A 236 14.18 -5.93 -7.86
C ASP A 236 13.80 -4.74 -8.74
N ALA A 237 13.14 -5.03 -9.86
CA ALA A 237 12.67 -4.08 -10.86
C ALA A 237 11.73 -4.78 -11.85
N ILE A 238 11.03 -4.00 -12.67
CA ILE A 238 10.29 -4.53 -13.81
C ILE A 238 11.11 -4.31 -15.07
N VAL A 239 11.27 -5.34 -15.89
CA VAL A 239 12.00 -5.29 -17.16
C VAL A 239 11.10 -5.82 -18.27
N GLY A 240 11.03 -5.14 -19.41
CA GLY A 240 10.26 -5.63 -20.55
C GLY A 240 9.80 -4.58 -21.54
N VAL A 241 9.08 -5.04 -22.56
CA VAL A 241 8.54 -4.21 -23.63
C VAL A 241 7.01 -4.35 -23.64
N TYR A 242 6.33 -3.19 -23.60
CA TYR A 242 4.88 -3.08 -23.46
C TYR A 242 4.26 -2.32 -24.65
N PRO A 243 4.10 -2.96 -25.83
CA PRO A 243 3.26 -2.42 -26.89
C PRO A 243 1.79 -2.42 -26.44
N VAL A 244 0.99 -1.51 -27.00
CA VAL A 244 -0.47 -1.55 -26.79
C VAL A 244 -1.10 -2.56 -27.74
N VAL A 245 -1.79 -3.54 -27.16
CA VAL A 245 -2.43 -4.66 -27.85
C VAL A 245 -3.93 -4.64 -27.51
N THR A 246 -4.73 -3.98 -28.36
CA THR A 246 -6.16 -3.75 -28.11
C THR A 246 -7.00 -4.03 -29.36
N THR A 247 -6.72 -5.11 -30.08
CA THR A 247 -7.52 -5.47 -31.26
C THR A 247 -8.90 -6.00 -30.88
N GLY A 248 -9.07 -6.44 -29.62
CA GLY A 248 -10.33 -6.97 -29.10
C GLY A 248 -10.70 -8.33 -29.69
N LYS A 249 -9.75 -9.04 -30.29
CA LYS A 249 -9.98 -10.34 -30.91
C LYS A 249 -10.17 -11.39 -29.83
N GLU A 250 -11.43 -11.77 -29.60
CA GLU A 250 -11.81 -12.82 -28.68
C GLU A 250 -11.84 -14.19 -29.37
N THR A 251 -11.18 -15.18 -28.78
CA THR A 251 -11.17 -16.58 -29.23
C THR A 251 -11.66 -17.47 -28.10
N ALA A 252 -12.78 -18.18 -28.32
CA ALA A 252 -13.33 -19.08 -27.31
C ALA A 252 -12.37 -20.25 -27.02
N ILE A 253 -12.19 -20.57 -25.73
CA ILE A 253 -11.38 -21.69 -25.24
C ILE A 253 -12.28 -22.82 -24.76
N ALA A 254 -13.21 -22.52 -23.84
CA ALA A 254 -14.07 -23.53 -23.22
C ALA A 254 -15.34 -22.91 -22.63
N THR A 255 -16.35 -23.76 -22.42
CA THR A 255 -17.53 -23.48 -21.60
C THR A 255 -17.65 -24.58 -20.56
N VAL A 256 -17.53 -24.23 -19.28
CA VAL A 256 -17.67 -25.15 -18.14
C VAL A 256 -19.11 -25.05 -17.63
N PRO A 257 -19.96 -26.08 -17.81
CA PRO A 257 -21.32 -26.05 -17.28
C PRO A 257 -21.30 -26.24 -15.76
N ALA A 258 -22.22 -25.54 -15.07
CA ALA A 258 -22.48 -25.72 -13.65
C ALA A 258 -23.83 -26.42 -13.45
N THR A 259 -24.05 -26.97 -12.25
CA THR A 259 -25.32 -27.63 -11.93
C THR A 259 -26.31 -26.60 -11.41
N GLU A 260 -27.45 -26.46 -12.07
CA GLU A 260 -28.50 -25.56 -11.60
C GLU A 260 -29.11 -26.07 -10.29
N ASN A 261 -29.33 -25.15 -9.34
CA ASN A 261 -29.97 -25.46 -8.08
C ASN A 261 -31.10 -24.47 -7.80
N ALA A 262 -32.33 -24.97 -7.85
CA ALA A 262 -33.54 -24.18 -7.67
C ALA A 262 -33.56 -23.39 -6.35
N ALA A 263 -32.93 -23.91 -5.29
CA ALA A 263 -32.93 -23.35 -3.95
C ALA A 263 -31.95 -22.18 -3.75
N ILE A 264 -30.99 -21.98 -4.66
CA ILE A 264 -30.05 -20.87 -4.61
C ILE A 264 -30.69 -19.65 -5.30
N ALA A 265 -30.44 -18.44 -4.79
CA ALA A 265 -30.89 -17.21 -5.44
C ALA A 265 -30.36 -17.13 -6.88
N ALA A 266 -31.20 -16.66 -7.83
CA ALA A 266 -30.88 -16.79 -9.26
C ALA A 266 -29.59 -16.07 -9.67
N ASN A 267 -29.30 -14.91 -9.07
CA ASN A 267 -28.07 -14.15 -9.28
C ASN A 267 -26.82 -14.75 -8.60
N LEU A 268 -27.00 -15.76 -7.74
CA LEU A 268 -25.89 -16.46 -7.06
C LEU A 268 -25.66 -17.88 -7.61
N ASN A 269 -26.63 -18.46 -8.31
CA ASN A 269 -26.50 -19.78 -8.90
C ASN A 269 -25.74 -19.69 -10.23
N ILE A 270 -24.51 -20.19 -10.27
CA ILE A 270 -23.71 -20.25 -11.48
C ILE A 270 -24.34 -21.27 -12.43
N LYS A 271 -24.50 -20.87 -13.69
CA LYS A 271 -24.99 -21.70 -14.79
C LYS A 271 -23.85 -22.18 -15.68
N SER A 272 -22.90 -21.29 -16.00
CA SER A 272 -21.68 -21.67 -16.71
C SER A 272 -20.54 -20.68 -16.52
N LEU A 273 -19.31 -21.15 -16.76
CA LEU A 273 -18.12 -20.32 -16.91
C LEU A 273 -17.69 -20.38 -18.38
N LYS A 274 -17.70 -19.25 -19.09
CA LYS A 274 -17.16 -19.17 -20.45
C LYS A 274 -15.77 -18.57 -20.38
N VAL A 275 -14.86 -19.17 -21.14
CA VAL A 275 -13.43 -18.87 -21.10
C VAL A 275 -12.98 -18.52 -22.51
N SER A 276 -12.32 -17.39 -22.65
CA SER A 276 -11.79 -16.93 -23.93
C SER A 276 -10.42 -16.27 -23.80
N ALA A 277 -9.64 -16.34 -24.87
CA ALA A 277 -8.42 -15.55 -25.03
C ALA A 277 -8.77 -14.25 -25.75
N VAL A 278 -8.36 -13.11 -25.21
CA VAL A 278 -8.48 -11.80 -25.85
C VAL A 278 -7.09 -11.34 -26.29
N ASP A 279 -6.95 -11.10 -27.59
CA ASP A 279 -5.70 -10.65 -28.24
C ASP A 279 -4.48 -11.57 -28.02
N GLY A 280 -4.74 -12.81 -27.58
CA GLY A 280 -3.71 -13.77 -27.16
C GLY A 280 -2.93 -13.37 -25.91
N LEU A 281 -3.41 -12.38 -25.16
CA LEU A 281 -2.76 -11.78 -24.01
C LEU A 281 -3.55 -11.95 -22.71
N PHE A 282 -4.88 -11.74 -22.77
CA PHE A 282 -5.74 -11.84 -21.59
C PHE A 282 -6.59 -13.10 -21.62
N LEU A 283 -6.70 -13.75 -20.46
CA LEU A 283 -7.75 -14.73 -20.19
C LEU A 283 -8.97 -13.96 -19.71
N LYS A 284 -10.07 -14.09 -20.44
CA LYS A 284 -11.37 -13.53 -20.06
C LYS A 284 -12.27 -14.64 -19.52
N LEU A 285 -12.91 -14.33 -18.40
CA LEU A 285 -13.81 -15.22 -17.68
C LEU A 285 -15.18 -14.54 -17.57
N ASP A 286 -16.17 -15.14 -18.21
CA ASP A 286 -17.57 -14.74 -18.12
C ASP A 286 -18.31 -15.74 -17.21
N ILE A 287 -18.79 -15.26 -16.07
CA ILE A 287 -19.59 -16.03 -15.11
C ILE A 287 -21.06 -15.78 -15.44
N GLU A 288 -21.72 -16.77 -16.06
CA GLU A 288 -23.16 -16.74 -16.34
C GLU A 288 -23.90 -17.33 -15.16
N THR A 289 -24.86 -16.60 -14.62
CA THR A 289 -25.73 -17.04 -13.53
C THR A 289 -27.14 -17.37 -14.03
N ARG A 290 -27.97 -18.04 -13.23
CA ARG A 290 -29.34 -18.42 -13.62
C ARG A 290 -30.25 -17.20 -13.85
N GLY A 291 -29.96 -16.07 -13.19
CA GLY A 291 -30.73 -14.84 -13.29
C GLY A 291 -29.84 -13.60 -13.46
N PRO A 292 -30.41 -12.40 -13.55
CA PRO A 292 -29.62 -11.19 -13.74
C PRO A 292 -28.69 -10.92 -12.55
N ILE A 293 -27.48 -10.48 -12.84
CA ILE A 293 -26.53 -9.95 -11.85
C ILE A 293 -27.14 -8.65 -11.29
N LEU A 294 -27.07 -8.50 -9.96
CA LEU A 294 -27.60 -7.31 -9.31
C LEU A 294 -26.85 -6.07 -9.80
N PRO A 295 -27.55 -5.00 -10.21
CA PRO A 295 -26.92 -3.79 -10.72
C PRO A 295 -26.12 -3.11 -9.61
N GLU A 296 -25.11 -2.34 -9.99
CA GLU A 296 -24.26 -1.58 -9.06
C GLU A 296 -25.06 -0.59 -8.19
N THR A 297 -26.25 -0.18 -8.64
CA THR A 297 -27.15 0.67 -7.84
C THR A 297 -27.93 -0.06 -6.75
N ASP A 298 -27.93 -1.39 -6.73
CA ASP A 298 -28.69 -2.20 -5.77
C ASP A 298 -27.90 -2.43 -4.48
N PRO A 299 -28.31 -1.86 -3.34
CA PRO A 299 -27.62 -2.05 -2.07
C PRO A 299 -27.51 -3.52 -1.63
N THR A 300 -28.37 -4.41 -2.12
CA THR A 300 -28.33 -5.84 -1.81
C THR A 300 -27.18 -6.57 -2.49
N ALA A 301 -26.52 -5.96 -3.49
CA ALA A 301 -25.29 -6.46 -4.07
C ALA A 301 -24.12 -6.44 -3.07
N MET A 302 -24.17 -5.56 -2.06
CA MET A 302 -23.10 -5.39 -1.06
C MET A 302 -22.64 -6.71 -0.45
N GLY A 303 -21.35 -7.01 -0.58
CA GLY A 303 -20.74 -8.19 0.03
C GLY A 303 -20.90 -9.49 -0.77
N ILE A 304 -21.57 -9.47 -1.93
CA ILE A 304 -21.50 -10.59 -2.89
C ILE A 304 -20.08 -10.65 -3.47
N ALA A 305 -19.55 -11.88 -3.56
CA ALA A 305 -18.28 -12.13 -4.23
C ALA A 305 -18.41 -13.33 -5.19
N TYR A 306 -17.93 -13.16 -6.41
CA TYR A 306 -17.79 -14.22 -7.42
C TYR A 306 -16.31 -14.52 -7.59
N ARG A 307 -15.90 -15.76 -7.31
CA ARG A 307 -14.50 -16.18 -7.40
C ARG A 307 -14.34 -17.25 -8.46
N VAL A 308 -13.27 -17.14 -9.24
CA VAL A 308 -12.78 -18.21 -10.11
C VAL A 308 -11.35 -18.54 -9.72
N CYS A 309 -11.06 -19.84 -9.61
CA CYS A 309 -9.74 -20.37 -9.32
C CYS A 309 -9.18 -21.07 -10.56
N ILE A 310 -7.90 -20.85 -10.81
CA ILE A 310 -7.16 -21.32 -11.98
C ILE A 310 -5.96 -22.14 -11.46
N ASP A 311 -6.09 -23.46 -11.47
CA ASP A 311 -5.09 -24.37 -10.92
C ASP A 311 -4.34 -25.12 -12.03
N ARG A 312 -3.02 -25.31 -11.89
CA ARG A 312 -2.23 -26.14 -12.82
C ARG A 312 -2.51 -27.62 -12.62
N ASN A 313 -2.64 -28.01 -11.36
CA ASN A 313 -2.94 -29.37 -10.95
C ASN A 313 -4.40 -29.47 -10.51
N LYS A 314 -4.96 -30.68 -10.53
CA LYS A 314 -6.33 -30.88 -10.03
C LYS A 314 -6.35 -30.56 -8.53
N PRO A 315 -7.08 -29.54 -8.07
CA PRO A 315 -7.10 -29.19 -6.66
C PRO A 315 -7.85 -30.26 -5.87
N THR A 316 -7.41 -30.48 -4.63
CA THR A 316 -8.04 -31.40 -3.66
C THR A 316 -9.12 -30.72 -2.82
N ALA A 317 -9.13 -29.39 -2.81
CA ALA A 317 -10.10 -28.54 -2.14
C ALA A 317 -10.94 -27.75 -3.16
N ASP A 318 -12.02 -27.15 -2.68
CA ASP A 318 -12.83 -26.22 -3.46
C ASP A 318 -12.04 -24.93 -3.79
N CYS A 319 -12.59 -24.11 -4.68
CA CYS A 319 -12.02 -22.80 -5.02
C CYS A 319 -11.89 -21.91 -3.78
N THR A 320 -10.65 -21.67 -3.35
CA THR A 320 -10.31 -20.84 -2.20
C THR A 320 -9.27 -19.77 -2.57
N PRO A 321 -9.03 -18.77 -1.72
CA PRO A 321 -7.95 -17.80 -1.90
C PRO A 321 -6.56 -18.42 -2.07
N ASN A 322 -6.36 -19.61 -1.52
CA ASN A 322 -5.08 -20.32 -1.49
C ASN A 322 -4.87 -21.22 -2.72
N SER A 323 -5.77 -21.18 -3.70
CA SER A 323 -5.58 -21.84 -5.00
C SER A 323 -4.39 -21.23 -5.74
N ASP A 324 -3.84 -21.93 -6.75
CA ASP A 324 -2.63 -21.47 -7.47
C ASP A 324 -2.79 -20.02 -7.98
N THR A 325 -3.96 -19.71 -8.50
CA THR A 325 -4.40 -18.36 -8.82
C THR A 325 -5.89 -18.24 -8.56
N SER A 326 -6.31 -17.17 -7.87
CA SER A 326 -7.72 -16.85 -7.69
C SER A 326 -8.01 -15.41 -8.06
N TRP A 327 -9.06 -15.23 -8.86
CA TRP A 327 -9.61 -13.91 -9.20
C TRP A 327 -10.99 -13.78 -8.59
N THR A 328 -11.24 -12.66 -7.94
CA THR A 328 -12.49 -12.39 -7.25
C THR A 328 -13.07 -11.08 -7.74
N ILE A 329 -14.33 -11.11 -8.13
CA ILE A 329 -15.16 -9.93 -8.32
C ILE A 329 -15.96 -9.72 -7.05
N GLN A 330 -15.85 -8.55 -6.43
CA GLN A 330 -16.59 -8.24 -5.21
C GLN A 330 -17.40 -6.96 -5.40
N ALA A 331 -18.66 -7.00 -4.98
CA ALA A 331 -19.46 -5.79 -4.82
C ALA A 331 -19.12 -5.12 -3.48
N GLY A 332 -18.60 -3.90 -3.55
CA GLY A 332 -18.24 -3.09 -2.40
C GLY A 332 -18.22 -1.60 -2.73
N GLY A 333 -17.77 -0.78 -1.79
CA GLY A 333 -17.60 0.66 -1.99
C GLY A 333 -18.57 1.56 -1.22
N GLY A 334 -18.10 2.78 -0.97
CA GLY A 334 -18.71 3.81 -0.11
C GLY A 334 -17.62 4.51 0.70
N ARG A 335 -17.38 5.81 0.46
CA ARG A 335 -16.51 6.61 1.36
C ARG A 335 -17.27 6.80 2.69
N ARG A 336 -16.54 6.79 3.82
CA ARG A 336 -17.05 6.98 5.21
C ARG A 336 -18.19 8.02 5.34
N ASN A 337 -18.21 9.08 4.52
CA ASN A 337 -19.17 10.18 4.59
C ASN A 337 -20.09 10.38 3.36
N ARG A 338 -20.13 9.47 2.39
CA ARG A 338 -21.05 9.58 1.24
C ARG A 338 -21.57 8.21 0.88
N GLY A 339 -22.83 7.92 1.22
CA GLY A 339 -23.53 6.66 0.94
C GLY A 339 -23.63 6.34 -0.56
N GLY A 340 -22.50 6.00 -1.16
CA GLY A 340 -22.38 5.62 -2.55
C GLY A 340 -22.99 4.23 -2.78
N ALA A 341 -23.55 4.04 -3.97
CA ALA A 341 -23.97 2.75 -4.46
C ALA A 341 -22.78 1.76 -4.53
N PRO A 342 -23.02 0.44 -4.43
CA PRO A 342 -22.03 -0.57 -4.78
C PRO A 342 -21.36 -0.31 -6.12
N HIS A 343 -20.14 -0.80 -6.26
CA HIS A 343 -19.55 -1.09 -7.56
C HIS A 343 -18.85 -2.44 -7.49
N TYR A 344 -18.77 -3.12 -8.62
CA TYR A 344 -17.98 -4.35 -8.72
C TYR A 344 -16.55 -4.02 -9.08
N ILE A 345 -15.60 -4.60 -8.34
CA ILE A 345 -14.19 -4.56 -8.68
C ILE A 345 -13.63 -5.98 -8.72
N ALA A 346 -12.76 -6.24 -9.69
CA ALA A 346 -11.99 -7.47 -9.75
C ALA A 346 -10.64 -7.29 -9.05
N PHE A 347 -10.18 -8.31 -8.32
CA PHE A 347 -8.85 -8.35 -7.72
C PHE A 347 -8.30 -9.77 -7.71
N GLY A 348 -6.97 -9.87 -7.72
CA GLY A 348 -6.23 -11.12 -7.83
C GLY A 348 -4.98 -10.92 -8.71
N PRO A 349 -4.04 -11.88 -8.70
CA PRO A 349 -2.81 -11.75 -9.47
C PRO A 349 -3.08 -11.56 -10.97
N GLY A 350 -2.58 -10.48 -11.57
CA GLY A 350 -2.67 -10.23 -13.01
C GLY A 350 -4.05 -9.81 -13.55
N VAL A 351 -5.08 -9.69 -12.71
CA VAL A 351 -6.43 -9.31 -13.14
C VAL A 351 -6.58 -7.79 -13.29
N LEU A 352 -7.28 -7.35 -14.33
CA LEU A 352 -7.65 -5.95 -14.48
C LEU A 352 -8.83 -5.63 -13.55
N PRO A 353 -8.84 -4.46 -12.87
CA PRO A 353 -9.88 -4.15 -11.88
C PRO A 353 -11.27 -3.92 -12.48
N ALA A 354 -11.35 -3.60 -13.78
CA ALA A 354 -12.59 -3.33 -14.47
C ALA A 354 -13.45 -4.59 -14.61
N VAL A 355 -14.71 -4.48 -14.19
CA VAL A 355 -15.73 -5.52 -14.30
C VAL A 355 -16.79 -5.10 -15.30
N LYS A 356 -17.25 -6.03 -16.13
CA LYS A 356 -18.37 -5.81 -17.04
C LYS A 356 -19.56 -6.66 -16.61
N VAL A 357 -20.70 -6.01 -16.36
CA VAL A 357 -21.98 -6.68 -16.09
C VAL A 357 -22.88 -6.56 -17.31
N SER A 358 -23.47 -7.67 -17.75
CA SER A 358 -24.41 -7.71 -18.87
C SER A 358 -25.48 -8.75 -18.61
N GLY A 359 -26.63 -8.31 -18.11
CA GLY A 359 -27.76 -9.21 -17.80
C GLY A 359 -27.39 -10.20 -16.71
N ASP A 360 -27.36 -11.49 -17.06
CA ASP A 360 -27.03 -12.63 -16.18
C ASP A 360 -25.52 -12.94 -16.09
N THR A 361 -24.70 -12.16 -16.80
CA THR A 361 -23.27 -12.41 -16.93
C THR A 361 -22.44 -11.32 -16.25
N ILE A 362 -21.44 -11.72 -15.48
CA ILE A 362 -20.41 -10.85 -14.90
C ILE A 362 -19.03 -11.30 -15.39
N SER A 363 -18.24 -10.35 -15.90
CA SER A 363 -17.00 -10.62 -16.61
C SER A 363 -15.79 -9.95 -15.94
N MET A 364 -14.67 -10.68 -15.91
CA MET A 364 -13.34 -10.17 -15.58
C MET A 364 -12.32 -10.70 -16.58
N GLN A 365 -11.19 -10.01 -16.71
CA GLN A 365 -10.08 -10.47 -17.54
C GLN A 365 -8.73 -10.11 -16.92
N GLY A 366 -7.72 -10.92 -17.20
CA GLY A 366 -6.38 -10.76 -16.64
C GLY A 366 -5.33 -11.54 -17.40
N THR A 367 -4.07 -11.37 -17.02
CA THR A 367 -2.96 -12.15 -17.55
C THR A 367 -2.76 -13.42 -16.76
N LEU A 368 -2.34 -14.49 -17.43
CA LEU A 368 -1.93 -15.72 -16.73
C LEU A 368 -0.58 -15.49 -16.03
N PRO A 369 -0.35 -16.05 -14.83
CA PRO A 369 0.95 -15.97 -14.15
C PRO A 369 2.11 -16.51 -15.01
N ALA A 370 3.34 -16.20 -14.64
CA ALA A 370 4.53 -16.68 -15.33
C ALA A 370 4.52 -18.21 -15.56
N GLY A 371 4.95 -18.64 -16.74
CA GLY A 371 5.16 -20.05 -17.10
C GLY A 371 3.95 -20.81 -17.66
N TYR A 372 2.77 -20.20 -17.79
CA TYR A 372 1.65 -20.80 -18.54
C TYR A 372 1.87 -20.65 -20.06
N LYS A 373 1.65 -21.74 -20.80
CA LYS A 373 1.88 -21.84 -22.25
C LYS A 373 0.63 -22.27 -23.01
N PRO A 374 0.53 -21.94 -24.31
CA PRO A 374 -0.54 -22.47 -25.16
C PRO A 374 -0.49 -24.00 -25.16
N GLY A 375 -1.64 -24.63 -24.93
CA GLY A 375 -1.77 -26.08 -24.86
C GLY A 375 -1.65 -26.69 -23.46
N ASP A 376 -1.28 -25.91 -22.44
CA ASP A 376 -1.30 -26.38 -21.06
C ASP A 376 -2.72 -26.79 -20.64
N GLN A 377 -2.82 -27.86 -19.86
CA GLN A 377 -4.06 -28.25 -19.20
C GLN A 377 -4.12 -27.56 -17.84
N ILE A 378 -5.23 -26.89 -17.56
CA ILE A 378 -5.51 -26.23 -16.28
C ILE A 378 -6.86 -26.70 -15.74
N PHE A 379 -7.12 -26.49 -14.46
CA PHE A 379 -8.41 -26.76 -13.84
C PHE A 379 -9.08 -25.45 -13.43
N LEU A 380 -10.31 -25.26 -13.87
CA LEU A 380 -11.14 -24.14 -13.46
C LEU A 380 -12.19 -24.58 -12.44
N SER A 381 -12.30 -23.82 -11.37
CA SER A 381 -13.38 -23.96 -10.39
C SER A 381 -13.89 -22.57 -10.01
N ALA A 382 -15.09 -22.49 -9.44
CA ALA A 382 -15.68 -21.22 -9.03
C ALA A 382 -16.50 -21.35 -7.76
N ALA A 383 -16.66 -20.24 -7.05
CA ALA A 383 -17.51 -20.13 -5.88
C ALA A 383 -18.20 -18.77 -5.84
N VAL A 384 -19.46 -18.74 -5.37
CA VAL A 384 -20.19 -17.51 -5.10
C VAL A 384 -20.49 -17.41 -3.62
N GLN A 385 -20.20 -16.26 -3.02
CA GLN A 385 -20.48 -15.97 -1.62
C GLN A 385 -21.69 -15.04 -1.48
N SER A 386 -22.55 -15.33 -0.50
CA SER A 386 -23.73 -14.52 -0.19
C SER A 386 -23.41 -13.33 0.74
N PRO A 387 -24.27 -12.29 0.81
CA PRO A 387 -24.06 -11.08 1.63
C PRO A 387 -23.93 -11.24 3.16
N GLY A 388 -24.06 -12.46 3.72
CA GLY A 388 -24.21 -12.72 5.17
C GLY A 388 -22.96 -12.53 6.05
N MET A 389 -23.17 -12.60 7.38
CA MET A 389 -22.14 -12.60 8.42
C MET A 389 -22.35 -13.81 9.37
N PRO A 390 -21.54 -14.87 9.29
CA PRO A 390 -20.41 -15.06 8.37
C PRO A 390 -20.89 -15.28 6.91
N PRO A 391 -20.05 -14.96 5.91
CA PRO A 391 -20.35 -15.27 4.53
C PRO A 391 -20.42 -16.79 4.34
N VAL A 392 -21.41 -17.24 3.58
CA VAL A 392 -21.60 -18.66 3.24
C VAL A 392 -21.44 -18.79 1.74
N ILE A 393 -20.71 -19.82 1.31
CA ILE A 393 -20.63 -20.24 -0.08
C ILE A 393 -22.05 -20.62 -0.51
N ALA A 394 -22.66 -19.79 -1.34
CA ALA A 394 -24.00 -19.97 -1.86
C ALA A 394 -24.01 -21.03 -2.95
N ASP A 395 -23.01 -21.01 -3.84
CA ASP A 395 -22.88 -21.95 -4.95
C ASP A 395 -21.41 -22.25 -5.27
N ARG A 396 -21.16 -23.37 -5.96
CA ARG A 396 -19.82 -23.80 -6.39
C ARG A 396 -19.83 -24.53 -7.72
N VAL A 397 -18.75 -24.36 -8.48
CA VAL A 397 -18.43 -25.16 -9.67
C VAL A 397 -17.23 -26.02 -9.36
N SER A 398 -17.39 -27.34 -9.50
CA SER A 398 -16.30 -28.30 -9.26
C SER A 398 -15.16 -28.12 -10.28
N PRO A 399 -13.91 -28.42 -9.90
CA PRO A 399 -12.75 -28.30 -10.78
C PRO A 399 -12.95 -29.04 -12.11
N HIS A 400 -12.84 -28.32 -13.21
CA HIS A 400 -13.03 -28.83 -14.57
C HIS A 400 -11.78 -28.62 -15.42
N PRO A 401 -11.23 -29.66 -16.06
CA PRO A 401 -10.04 -29.51 -16.90
C PRO A 401 -10.38 -28.77 -18.19
N ILE A 402 -9.56 -27.78 -18.54
CA ILE A 402 -9.59 -27.13 -19.85
C ILE A 402 -8.18 -27.06 -20.42
N LYS A 403 -8.09 -26.97 -21.74
CA LYS A 403 -6.81 -26.80 -22.45
C LYS A 403 -6.69 -25.36 -22.93
N LEU A 404 -5.65 -24.65 -22.51
CA LEU A 404 -5.40 -23.29 -22.97
C LEU A 404 -5.15 -23.28 -24.48
N ALA A 405 -5.73 -22.31 -25.19
CA ALA A 405 -5.57 -22.17 -26.62
C ALA A 405 -5.37 -20.70 -26.99
N GLY A 406 -4.33 -20.43 -27.79
CA GLY A 406 -4.06 -19.09 -28.33
C GLY A 406 -3.66 -18.04 -27.29
N ILE A 407 -3.26 -18.45 -26.08
CA ILE A 407 -2.84 -17.57 -24.99
C ILE A 407 -1.59 -18.13 -24.30
N ALA A 408 -0.68 -17.23 -23.92
CA ALA A 408 0.51 -17.51 -23.13
C ALA A 408 0.64 -16.45 -22.03
N SER A 409 1.42 -16.72 -20.99
CA SER A 409 1.80 -15.66 -20.07
C SER A 409 2.69 -14.62 -20.77
N PRO A 410 2.44 -13.31 -20.62
CA PRO A 410 3.36 -12.27 -21.05
C PRO A 410 4.56 -12.12 -20.11
N GLU A 411 4.50 -12.71 -18.91
CA GLU A 411 5.61 -12.75 -17.98
C GLU A 411 6.49 -13.98 -18.29
N VAL A 412 7.76 -13.71 -18.59
CA VAL A 412 8.73 -14.67 -19.12
C VAL A 412 10.04 -14.54 -18.35
N ASP A 413 10.80 -15.63 -18.27
CA ASP A 413 12.17 -15.62 -17.74
C ASP A 413 13.12 -15.10 -18.83
N LEU A 414 13.42 -13.80 -18.80
CA LEU A 414 14.17 -13.11 -19.83
C LEU A 414 15.63 -13.60 -19.93
N SER A 415 16.19 -14.14 -18.84
CA SER A 415 17.56 -14.62 -18.78
C SER A 415 17.76 -15.90 -19.60
N THR A 416 16.71 -16.73 -19.72
CA THR A 416 16.77 -18.04 -20.39
C THR A 416 16.12 -18.07 -21.77
N LEU A 417 15.48 -16.99 -22.21
CA LEU A 417 14.81 -16.94 -23.51
C LEU A 417 15.76 -17.09 -24.70
N GLU A 418 15.35 -17.93 -25.63
CA GLU A 418 15.90 -18.02 -26.98
C GLU A 418 14.94 -17.42 -28.01
N LYS A 419 15.49 -17.01 -29.17
CA LYS A 419 14.72 -16.44 -30.29
C LYS A 419 13.52 -17.28 -30.75
N LYS A 420 13.58 -18.61 -30.55
CA LYS A 420 12.53 -19.57 -30.95
C LYS A 420 11.31 -19.60 -30.01
N ASP A 421 11.43 -19.08 -28.79
CA ASP A 421 10.39 -19.18 -27.77
C ASP A 421 9.25 -18.16 -28.00
N GLY A 422 9.52 -17.12 -28.80
CA GLY A 422 8.54 -16.14 -29.26
C GLY A 422 7.95 -16.41 -30.66
N PRO A 423 7.23 -15.44 -31.24
CA PRO A 423 7.17 -14.04 -30.84
C PRO A 423 6.07 -13.71 -29.82
N PHE A 424 6.34 -12.74 -28.95
CA PHE A 424 5.47 -12.26 -27.89
C PHE A 424 4.82 -10.92 -28.26
N ALA A 425 3.54 -10.73 -27.91
CA ALA A 425 2.86 -9.44 -28.09
C ALA A 425 3.30 -8.41 -27.02
N VAL A 426 3.49 -8.90 -25.80
CA VAL A 426 4.11 -8.22 -24.66
C VAL A 426 5.04 -9.27 -24.04
N ALA A 427 6.24 -8.85 -23.64
CA ALA A 427 7.18 -9.70 -22.90
C ALA A 427 7.82 -8.87 -21.80
N PHE A 428 7.67 -9.32 -20.56
CA PHE A 428 8.28 -8.68 -19.40
C PHE A 428 8.63 -9.71 -18.34
N GLU A 429 9.38 -9.28 -17.35
CA GLU A 429 9.70 -10.01 -16.13
C GLU A 429 9.63 -9.04 -14.96
N SER A 430 8.96 -9.46 -13.89
CA SER A 430 9.03 -8.78 -12.61
C SER A 430 10.10 -9.45 -11.75
N PHE A 431 11.15 -8.70 -11.42
CA PHE A 431 12.11 -9.06 -10.39
C PHE A 431 11.63 -8.50 -9.05
N HIS A 432 11.50 -9.35 -8.06
CA HIS A 432 10.84 -9.03 -6.79
C HIS A 432 11.37 -9.90 -5.64
N TYR A 433 11.30 -9.36 -4.43
CA TYR A 433 11.53 -10.12 -3.19
C TYR A 433 10.35 -11.03 -2.86
N MET A 434 10.37 -11.70 -1.71
CA MET A 434 9.29 -12.61 -1.33
C MET A 434 7.99 -11.84 -1.04
N LYS A 435 6.84 -12.47 -1.27
CA LYS A 435 5.53 -11.82 -1.07
C LYS A 435 5.33 -11.44 0.41
N PRO A 436 4.75 -10.27 0.72
CA PRO A 436 4.35 -9.95 2.09
C PRO A 436 3.27 -10.92 2.61
N PRO A 437 3.40 -11.43 3.86
CA PRO A 437 2.30 -12.11 4.54
C PRO A 437 1.09 -11.18 4.66
N ARG A 438 -0.12 -11.75 4.68
CA ARG A 438 -1.32 -10.95 5.00
C ARG A 438 -1.22 -10.47 6.45
N ALA A 439 -1.42 -9.17 6.66
CA ALA A 439 -1.41 -8.56 7.99
C ALA A 439 -2.31 -9.29 9.01
N VAL A 440 -3.53 -9.68 8.61
CA VAL A 440 -4.48 -10.39 9.50
C VAL A 440 -4.02 -11.80 9.87
N ASP A 441 -3.24 -12.47 9.02
CA ASP A 441 -2.70 -13.80 9.30
C ASP A 441 -1.54 -13.72 10.29
N LEU A 442 -0.71 -12.67 10.21
CA LEU A 442 0.28 -12.35 11.24
C LEU A 442 -0.39 -12.18 12.61
N THR A 443 -1.42 -11.34 12.71
CA THR A 443 -2.17 -11.14 13.97
C THR A 443 -2.73 -12.45 14.50
N CYS A 444 -3.44 -13.19 13.65
CA CYS A 444 -4.13 -14.40 14.05
C CYS A 444 -3.17 -15.49 14.51
N SER A 445 -1.96 -15.56 13.94
CA SER A 445 -0.91 -16.46 14.41
C SER A 445 -0.52 -16.15 15.85
N ILE A 446 -0.29 -14.87 16.18
CA ILE A 446 0.11 -14.45 17.53
C ILE A 446 -1.03 -14.63 18.53
N ILE A 447 -2.21 -14.10 18.23
CA ILE A 447 -3.35 -14.08 19.16
C ILE A 447 -3.85 -15.50 19.46
N LYS A 448 -3.84 -16.42 18.48
CA LYS A 448 -4.22 -17.82 18.73
C LYS A 448 -3.22 -18.55 19.62
N ALA A 449 -1.94 -18.23 19.53
CA ALA A 449 -0.89 -18.91 20.27
C ALA A 449 -0.68 -18.35 21.69
N LEU A 450 -0.74 -17.03 21.84
CA LEU A 450 -0.40 -16.32 23.09
C LEU A 450 -1.60 -15.65 23.77
N GLY A 451 -2.78 -15.73 23.16
CA GLY A 451 -4.00 -15.08 23.64
C GLY A 451 -4.12 -13.61 23.22
N ASP A 452 -5.32 -13.05 23.44
CA ASP A 452 -5.63 -11.64 23.15
C ASP A 452 -5.09 -10.72 24.25
N ASN A 453 -3.77 -10.69 24.39
CA ASN A 453 -3.03 -10.02 25.47
C ASN A 453 -2.29 -8.75 25.02
N PHE A 454 -2.38 -8.41 23.74
CA PHE A 454 -1.66 -7.31 23.13
C PHE A 454 -2.65 -6.24 22.69
N ASP A 455 -2.29 -4.97 22.89
CA ASP A 455 -2.97 -3.86 22.25
C ASP A 455 -2.41 -3.64 20.84
N MET A 456 -1.13 -3.98 20.67
CA MET A 456 -0.31 -3.63 19.50
C MET A 456 0.62 -4.78 19.11
N LEU A 457 0.87 -4.96 17.81
CA LEU A 457 1.88 -5.90 17.31
C LEU A 457 2.81 -5.21 16.29
N ALA A 458 4.11 -5.22 16.58
CA ALA A 458 5.14 -4.73 15.66
C ALA A 458 5.95 -5.92 15.12
N TYR A 459 6.10 -5.99 13.81
CA TYR A 459 6.74 -7.11 13.11
C TYR A 459 8.10 -6.70 12.52
N TYR A 460 9.09 -7.56 12.70
CA TYR A 460 10.45 -7.40 12.19
C TYR A 460 10.94 -8.73 11.60
N SER A 461 11.88 -8.70 10.65
CA SER A 461 12.30 -9.92 9.95
C SER A 461 13.76 -9.90 9.49
N ASP A 462 14.30 -11.10 9.29
CA ASP A 462 15.62 -11.34 8.68
C ASP A 462 15.59 -11.34 7.14
N PHE A 463 14.42 -11.16 6.54
CA PHE A 463 14.22 -11.23 5.11
C PHE A 463 13.53 -9.97 4.59
N ARG A 464 13.76 -9.65 3.32
CA ARG A 464 13.04 -8.59 2.61
C ARG A 464 11.79 -9.16 1.96
N ILE A 465 10.75 -8.34 1.92
CA ILE A 465 9.49 -8.60 1.22
C ILE A 465 9.37 -7.69 -0.02
N ASP A 466 8.49 -8.06 -0.94
CA ASP A 466 8.16 -7.33 -2.16
C ASP A 466 7.44 -6.02 -1.84
N ASN A 467 8.20 -5.06 -1.33
CA ASN A 467 7.81 -3.68 -1.13
C ASN A 467 9.03 -2.82 -1.48
N PRO A 468 8.90 -1.85 -2.41
CA PRO A 468 9.98 -0.93 -2.74
C PRO A 468 10.47 -0.11 -1.53
N GLU A 469 9.65 0.00 -0.48
CA GLU A 469 9.94 0.77 0.72
C GLU A 469 10.27 -0.10 1.92
N ALA A 470 11.15 0.40 2.78
CA ALA A 470 11.51 -0.26 4.02
C ALA A 470 10.47 -0.05 5.14
N GLY A 471 9.74 1.06 5.07
CA GLY A 471 8.71 1.38 6.06
C GLY A 471 7.47 0.49 5.95
N THR A 472 6.64 0.55 6.99
CA THR A 472 5.37 -0.19 7.02
C THR A 472 4.28 0.71 7.56
N SER A 473 3.18 0.84 6.82
CA SER A 473 1.97 1.42 7.39
C SER A 473 1.35 0.48 8.42
N SER A 474 0.26 0.93 9.03
CA SER A 474 -0.44 0.17 10.05
C SER A 474 -1.93 -0.02 9.78
N ASN A 475 -2.48 -1.07 10.39
CA ASN A 475 -3.91 -1.34 10.38
C ASN A 475 -4.36 -2.01 11.69
N GLY A 476 -5.66 -2.31 11.79
CA GLY A 476 -6.21 -3.05 12.91
C GLY A 476 -7.74 -3.09 12.89
N PRO A 477 -8.36 -3.83 13.82
CA PRO A 477 -9.80 -3.75 14.01
C PRO A 477 -10.20 -2.34 14.46
N LEU A 478 -11.38 -1.88 14.04
CA LEU A 478 -11.89 -0.58 14.46
C LEU A 478 -12.56 -0.72 15.83
N GLY A 479 -12.35 0.24 16.73
CA GLY A 479 -12.77 0.20 18.15
C GLY A 479 -11.91 -0.76 19.00
N GLY A 480 -11.72 -0.51 20.30
CA GLY A 480 -10.84 -1.34 21.14
C GLY A 480 -11.16 -1.28 22.63
N GLY A 481 -11.01 -2.42 23.32
CA GLY A 481 -11.16 -2.66 24.75
C GLY A 481 -12.07 -3.86 25.07
N PRO A 482 -11.68 -4.79 25.99
CA PRO A 482 -12.41 -6.05 26.30
C PRO A 482 -13.79 -5.85 26.98
N ASN A 483 -14.19 -4.58 27.23
CA ASN A 483 -15.46 -4.21 27.85
C ASN A 483 -16.31 -3.24 26.99
N GLY A 484 -16.07 -3.15 25.67
CA GLY A 484 -16.87 -2.30 24.78
C GLY A 484 -16.63 -0.79 24.91
N GLY A 485 -15.49 -0.37 25.47
CA GLY A 485 -15.06 1.04 25.42
C GLY A 485 -14.56 1.41 24.02
N ALA A 486 -14.66 2.68 23.63
CA ALA A 486 -14.07 3.18 22.40
C ALA A 486 -12.63 3.66 22.69
N VAL A 487 -11.57 2.86 22.49
CA VAL A 487 -10.21 3.43 22.56
C VAL A 487 -9.99 4.51 21.50
N THR A 488 -10.70 4.42 20.38
CA THR A 488 -10.87 5.53 19.43
C THR A 488 -11.70 6.62 20.09
N GLY A 489 -11.06 7.72 20.48
CA GLY A 489 -11.67 8.81 21.25
C GLY A 489 -12.99 9.37 20.69
N ILE A 490 -13.31 9.14 19.41
CA ILE A 490 -14.50 9.65 18.73
C ILE A 490 -15.70 8.66 18.69
N GLY A 491 -15.73 7.66 19.58
CA GLY A 491 -16.93 6.83 19.78
C GLY A 491 -17.26 5.82 18.66
N ALA A 492 -16.28 5.38 17.88
CA ALA A 492 -16.50 4.38 16.83
C ALA A 492 -16.82 2.99 17.43
N GLU A 493 -17.84 2.33 16.87
CA GLU A 493 -18.21 0.96 17.26
C GLU A 493 -17.14 -0.06 16.87
N GLN A 494 -16.97 -1.08 17.72
CA GLN A 494 -16.07 -2.19 17.44
C GLN A 494 -16.53 -2.98 16.22
N ARG A 495 -15.64 -3.18 15.25
CA ARG A 495 -15.93 -3.99 14.05
C ARG A 495 -14.70 -4.70 13.53
N ASN A 496 -14.93 -5.78 12.79
CA ASN A 496 -13.92 -6.63 12.17
C ASN A 496 -13.04 -7.44 13.15
N LEU A 497 -13.43 -7.58 14.42
CA LEU A 497 -12.66 -8.30 15.45
C LEU A 497 -12.30 -9.74 15.02
N ALA A 498 -13.28 -10.47 14.51
CA ALA A 498 -13.10 -11.86 14.09
C ALA A 498 -12.04 -12.02 12.98
N ALA A 499 -11.84 -11.01 12.13
CA ALA A 499 -10.82 -11.08 11.09
C ALA A 499 -9.39 -11.06 11.64
N TYR A 500 -9.21 -10.49 12.82
CA TYR A 500 -7.93 -10.40 13.53
C TYR A 500 -7.80 -11.43 14.66
N CYS A 501 -8.75 -12.38 14.77
CA CYS A 501 -8.82 -13.38 15.83
C CYS A 501 -8.85 -12.81 17.27
N THR A 502 -9.22 -11.54 17.42
CA THR A 502 -9.25 -10.84 18.70
C THR A 502 -10.65 -10.84 19.31
N GLN A 503 -10.71 -10.77 20.64
CA GLN A 503 -11.92 -10.54 21.42
C GLN A 503 -12.14 -9.04 21.73
N GLY A 504 -11.25 -8.18 21.22
CA GLY A 504 -11.36 -6.73 21.33
C GLY A 504 -10.22 -6.06 22.08
N ARG A 505 -9.22 -6.79 22.58
CA ARG A 505 -8.03 -6.15 23.17
C ARG A 505 -7.09 -5.61 22.10
N PHE A 506 -6.75 -6.41 21.11
CA PHE A 506 -5.88 -6.01 20.00
C PHE A 506 -6.50 -4.89 19.14
N GLN A 507 -5.68 -3.92 18.76
CA GLN A 507 -6.17 -2.68 18.15
C GLN A 507 -5.40 -2.23 16.91
N TRP A 508 -4.12 -2.62 16.82
CA TRP A 508 -3.19 -2.03 15.88
C TRP A 508 -2.01 -2.95 15.59
N GLN A 509 -1.52 -2.93 14.37
CA GLN A 509 -0.26 -3.56 13.99
C GLN A 509 0.40 -2.90 12.79
N PHE A 510 1.67 -3.20 12.59
CA PHE A 510 2.29 -3.11 11.28
C PHE A 510 1.64 -4.06 10.27
N ILE A 511 1.44 -3.61 9.03
CA ILE A 511 0.83 -4.46 8.00
C ILE A 511 1.79 -5.52 7.47
N GLN A 512 3.10 -5.31 7.65
CA GLN A 512 4.16 -6.17 7.16
C GLN A 512 5.41 -6.07 8.07
N PRO A 513 6.32 -7.06 8.07
CA PRO A 513 7.54 -6.97 8.86
C PRO A 513 8.55 -5.97 8.28
N VAL A 514 9.25 -5.24 9.15
CA VAL A 514 10.38 -4.40 8.76
C VAL A 514 11.64 -5.27 8.67
N TYR A 515 12.40 -5.14 7.58
CA TYR A 515 13.62 -5.90 7.36
C TYR A 515 14.78 -5.36 8.21
N VAL A 516 15.55 -6.25 8.85
CA VAL A 516 16.69 -5.90 9.71
C VAL A 516 17.80 -5.09 9.01
N GLY A 517 17.91 -5.20 7.68
CA GLY A 517 18.84 -4.39 6.90
C GLY A 517 18.36 -2.97 6.60
N ALA A 518 17.10 -2.62 6.89
CA ALA A 518 16.55 -1.29 6.66
C ALA A 518 17.24 -0.23 7.53
N ASN A 519 17.30 1.02 7.05
CA ASN A 519 17.75 2.16 7.86
C ASN A 519 16.94 2.28 9.16
N GLN A 520 15.64 1.97 9.09
CA GLN A 520 14.70 2.00 10.21
C GLN A 520 15.05 1.06 11.37
N MET A 521 15.82 0.00 11.12
CA MET A 521 16.23 -0.97 12.15
C MET A 521 17.67 -0.77 12.64
N GLN A 522 18.36 0.22 12.10
CA GLN A 522 19.72 0.54 12.54
C GLN A 522 19.68 1.30 13.87
N GLU A 523 20.61 0.94 14.77
CA GLU A 523 20.76 1.63 16.05
C GLU A 523 21.16 3.10 15.83
N TYR A 524 22.07 3.34 14.87
CA TYR A 524 22.59 4.65 14.50
C TYR A 524 22.82 4.72 12.98
N PRO A 525 22.79 5.92 12.37
CA PRO A 525 23.41 6.15 11.08
C PRO A 525 24.91 5.79 11.13
N PRO A 526 25.50 5.37 10.00
CA PRO A 526 26.94 5.22 9.87
C PRO A 526 27.73 6.46 10.30
N ASP A 527 28.85 6.25 10.97
CA ASP A 527 29.75 7.33 11.38
C ASP A 527 30.32 8.08 10.16
N GLY A 528 30.43 9.41 10.27
CA GLY A 528 31.07 10.24 9.25
C GLY A 528 30.20 10.54 8.02
N LEU A 529 28.91 10.22 8.02
CA LEU A 529 27.97 10.67 6.99
C LEU A 529 27.88 12.20 6.96
N ASN A 530 28.12 12.78 5.80
CA ASN A 530 27.89 14.20 5.56
C ASN A 530 26.48 14.38 4.96
N GLU A 531 25.51 14.65 5.82
CA GLU A 531 24.12 14.82 5.45
C GLU A 531 23.60 16.18 5.93
N THR A 532 22.93 16.91 5.05
CA THR A 532 22.39 18.25 5.31
C THR A 532 20.87 18.30 5.21
N SER A 533 20.25 17.25 4.67
CA SER A 533 18.81 17.11 4.59
C SER A 533 18.22 16.93 5.99
N ILE A 534 17.41 17.89 6.42
CA ILE A 534 16.67 17.86 7.69
C ILE A 534 15.58 16.78 7.73
N HIS A 535 15.42 16.01 6.65
CA HIS A 535 14.56 14.83 6.57
C HIS A 535 15.32 13.53 6.89
N ASN A 536 16.64 13.61 7.09
CA ASN A 536 17.49 12.47 7.43
C ASN A 536 18.07 12.66 8.83
N VAL A 537 17.98 11.63 9.68
CA VAL A 537 18.40 11.74 11.10
C VAL A 537 19.89 12.05 11.22
N ALA A 538 20.69 11.67 10.22
CA ALA A 538 22.11 11.98 10.16
C ALA A 538 22.39 13.50 10.23
N ALA A 539 21.52 14.35 9.68
CA ALA A 539 21.64 15.81 9.78
C ALA A 539 21.51 16.36 11.20
N TYR A 540 20.88 15.59 12.10
CA TYR A 540 20.66 15.96 13.51
C TYR A 540 21.71 15.40 14.45
N THR A 541 22.68 14.63 13.94
CA THR A 541 23.66 13.90 14.77
C THR A 541 24.37 14.81 15.76
N HIS A 542 24.86 15.95 15.31
CA HIS A 542 25.55 16.92 16.16
C HIS A 542 24.60 17.52 17.21
N GLN A 543 23.44 18.04 16.78
CA GLN A 543 22.47 18.69 17.67
C GLN A 543 22.00 17.75 18.78
N LEU A 544 21.72 16.48 18.46
CA LEU A 544 21.19 15.51 19.41
C LEU A 544 22.30 14.93 20.31
N ALA A 545 23.51 14.71 19.77
CA ALA A 545 24.65 14.23 20.54
C ALA A 545 25.05 15.19 21.68
N GLU A 546 24.96 16.51 21.46
CA GLU A 546 25.25 17.51 22.51
C GLU A 546 24.29 17.42 23.70
N ARG A 547 23.10 16.84 23.50
CA ARG A 547 22.05 16.74 24.52
C ARG A 547 22.09 15.41 25.30
N THR A 548 22.89 14.45 24.86
CA THR A 548 22.98 13.13 25.50
C THR A 548 24.30 12.96 26.25
N ALA A 549 24.28 12.22 27.35
CA ALA A 549 25.46 11.99 28.18
C ALA A 549 26.55 11.14 27.49
N ASN A 550 26.19 10.39 26.44
CA ASN A 550 27.09 9.52 25.69
C ASN A 550 27.60 10.13 24.38
N GLY A 551 27.22 11.37 24.05
CA GLY A 551 27.64 12.04 22.82
C GLY A 551 27.13 11.38 21.53
N LYS A 552 26.01 10.66 21.60
CA LYS A 552 25.34 10.04 20.45
C LYS A 552 23.86 10.42 20.41
N ILE A 553 23.24 10.37 19.24
CA ILE A 553 21.77 10.49 19.16
C ILE A 553 21.09 9.37 19.97
N PRO A 554 19.81 9.50 20.34
CA PRO A 554 19.06 8.36 20.88
C PRO A 554 19.09 7.18 19.90
N PRO A 555 19.41 5.95 20.36
CA PRO A 555 19.47 4.80 19.48
C PRO A 555 18.08 4.45 18.93
N TYR A 556 18.04 3.89 17.72
CA TYR A 556 16.84 3.46 17.02
C TYR A 556 15.82 4.59 16.77
N ASP A 557 16.29 5.81 16.52
CA ASP A 557 15.45 6.99 16.28
C ASP A 557 14.40 6.77 15.19
N TYR A 558 14.82 6.23 14.03
CA TYR A 558 13.90 5.91 12.93
C TYR A 558 12.84 4.87 13.30
N ALA A 559 13.16 3.90 14.16
CA ALA A 559 12.17 2.96 14.65
C ALA A 559 11.14 3.68 15.55
N MET A 560 11.57 4.60 16.41
CA MET A 560 10.68 5.37 17.29
C MET A 560 9.77 6.29 16.50
N SER A 561 10.32 6.96 15.48
CA SER A 561 9.57 7.73 14.51
C SER A 561 8.45 6.89 13.87
N GLN A 562 8.80 5.72 13.32
CA GLN A 562 7.82 4.87 12.62
C GLN A 562 6.74 4.32 13.56
N ILE A 563 7.13 3.65 14.66
CA ILE A 563 6.15 3.03 15.57
C ILE A 563 5.28 4.11 16.21
N GLY A 564 5.87 5.24 16.62
CA GLY A 564 5.15 6.38 17.22
C GLY A 564 4.14 7.01 16.26
N HIS A 565 4.55 7.27 15.01
CA HIS A 565 3.69 7.80 13.96
C HIS A 565 2.53 6.87 13.65
N GLU A 566 2.84 5.61 13.30
CA GLU A 566 1.84 4.65 12.87
C GLU A 566 0.81 4.35 13.97
N MET A 567 1.26 4.33 15.21
CA MET A 567 0.36 4.17 16.34
C MET A 567 -0.55 5.38 16.54
N GLY A 568 -0.07 6.61 16.31
CA GLY A 568 -0.87 7.82 16.46
C GLY A 568 -2.09 7.86 15.52
N HIS A 569 -2.02 7.20 14.36
CA HIS A 569 -3.18 7.01 13.45
C HIS A 569 -4.39 6.39 14.12
N ARG A 570 -4.20 5.61 15.20
CA ARG A 570 -5.30 5.03 15.97
C ARG A 570 -6.26 6.09 16.53
N TRP A 571 -5.76 7.30 16.79
CA TRP A 571 -6.52 8.38 17.42
C TRP A 571 -6.71 9.62 16.54
N ALA A 572 -5.72 9.96 15.72
CA ALA A 572 -5.62 11.28 15.08
C ALA A 572 -6.15 11.37 13.64
N ALA A 573 -6.44 10.24 12.97
CA ALA A 573 -6.83 10.27 11.55
C ALA A 573 -8.26 10.78 11.32
N PHE A 574 -8.43 11.61 10.28
CA PHE A 574 -9.72 12.14 9.79
C PHE A 574 -10.48 13.05 10.77
N VAL A 575 -9.78 13.76 11.66
CA VAL A 575 -10.42 14.67 12.62
C VAL A 575 -10.72 16.02 11.98
N SER A 576 -11.92 16.54 12.25
CA SER A 576 -12.39 17.85 11.81
C SER A 576 -12.67 18.79 12.98
N ALA A 577 -12.87 20.08 12.68
CA ALA A 577 -13.31 21.09 13.65
C ALA A 577 -14.43 21.95 13.05
N LYS A 578 -15.34 22.42 13.90
CA LYS A 578 -16.45 23.31 13.52
C LYS A 578 -16.14 24.76 13.87
N VAL A 579 -15.61 25.52 12.92
CA VAL A 579 -15.28 26.94 13.09
C VAL A 579 -16.43 27.80 12.57
N GLY A 580 -17.23 28.34 13.49
CA GLY A 580 -18.48 29.04 13.14
C GLY A 580 -19.49 28.10 12.48
N SER A 581 -19.86 28.36 11.22
CA SER A 581 -20.73 27.48 10.43
C SER A 581 -19.96 26.48 9.55
N GLU A 582 -18.64 26.64 9.42
CA GLU A 582 -17.80 25.80 8.56
C GLU A 582 -17.30 24.58 9.35
N THR A 583 -17.30 23.39 8.71
CA THR A 583 -16.55 22.23 9.19
C THR A 583 -15.29 22.11 8.36
N ILE A 584 -14.13 22.19 9.01
CA ILE A 584 -12.82 22.12 8.38
C ILE A 584 -12.12 20.83 8.76
N ASP A 585 -11.46 20.19 7.80
CA ASP A 585 -10.60 19.03 8.07
C ASP A 585 -9.28 19.52 8.67
N LEU A 586 -8.88 18.97 9.82
CA LEU A 586 -7.58 19.28 10.43
C LEU A 586 -6.44 18.42 9.84
N GLY A 587 -6.78 17.42 9.04
CA GLY A 587 -5.85 16.51 8.40
C GLY A 587 -6.50 15.15 8.10
N PRO A 588 -6.62 14.71 6.83
CA PRO A 588 -7.37 13.49 6.54
C PRO A 588 -6.69 12.26 7.11
N THR A 589 -5.36 12.15 7.08
CA THR A 589 -4.63 10.98 7.61
C THR A 589 -3.46 11.42 8.48
N HIS A 590 -2.78 12.50 8.09
CA HIS A 590 -1.86 13.27 8.92
C HIS A 590 -2.44 14.66 9.16
N TRP A 591 -1.98 15.33 10.22
CA TRP A 591 -2.29 16.74 10.43
C TRP A 591 -1.87 17.57 9.22
N ALA A 592 -2.75 18.48 8.82
CA ALA A 592 -2.47 19.39 7.73
C ALA A 592 -1.23 20.23 8.10
N ARG A 593 -0.27 20.38 7.18
CA ARG A 593 0.98 21.13 7.40
C ARG A 593 0.79 22.48 8.11
N GLY A 594 -0.27 23.21 7.78
CA GLY A 594 -0.59 24.51 8.39
C GLY A 594 -1.17 24.44 9.80
N LEU A 595 -1.48 23.26 10.34
CA LEU A 595 -2.02 23.08 11.68
C LEU A 595 -0.92 23.36 12.71
N GLN A 596 -1.22 24.25 13.66
CA GLN A 596 -0.38 24.48 14.83
C GLN A 596 -0.47 23.26 15.76
N ALA A 597 0.55 22.40 15.72
CA ALA A 597 0.57 21.12 16.43
C ALA A 597 1.86 20.93 17.26
N PRO A 598 2.18 21.85 18.19
CA PRO A 598 3.36 21.70 19.04
C PRO A 598 3.20 20.52 20.00
N VAL A 599 4.28 19.76 20.15
CA VAL A 599 4.35 18.63 21.08
C VAL A 599 4.25 19.12 22.53
N ALA A 600 3.41 18.46 23.32
CA ALA A 600 3.21 18.81 24.73
C ALA A 600 4.35 18.32 25.64
N PHE A 601 4.93 17.17 25.30
CA PHE A 601 6.06 16.55 26.00
C PHE A 601 7.13 16.18 24.98
N PRO A 602 8.04 17.12 24.65
CA PRO A 602 9.03 16.91 23.59
C PRO A 602 9.97 15.74 23.90
N TYR A 603 10.30 14.93 22.90
CA TYR A 603 11.11 13.73 23.08
C TYR A 603 12.62 14.06 23.08
N GLN A 604 13.08 14.83 22.10
CA GLN A 604 14.51 15.03 21.81
C GLN A 604 14.92 16.46 21.52
N ARG A 605 13.99 17.33 21.14
CA ARG A 605 14.22 18.75 20.77
C ARG A 605 13.31 19.65 21.61
N PRO A 606 13.73 20.89 21.94
CA PRO A 606 12.91 21.79 22.77
C PRO A 606 11.63 22.24 22.04
N THR A 607 11.67 22.28 20.71
CA THR A 607 10.55 22.58 19.83
C THR A 607 10.38 21.39 18.90
N GLU A 608 9.19 20.82 18.90
CA GLU A 608 8.82 19.68 18.05
C GLU A 608 7.39 19.88 17.53
N ALA A 609 7.18 19.58 16.26
CA ALA A 609 5.87 19.29 15.69
C ALA A 609 5.47 17.84 16.00
N SER A 610 4.15 17.62 16.03
CA SER A 610 3.62 16.29 16.35
C SER A 610 4.16 15.21 15.44
N ALA A 611 4.37 14.02 16.00
CA ALA A 611 4.59 12.79 15.26
C ALA A 611 3.49 12.52 14.21
N MET A 612 2.30 13.10 14.36
CA MET A 612 1.20 13.01 13.38
C MET A 612 1.23 14.08 12.28
N GLY A 613 2.27 14.90 12.21
CA GLY A 613 2.45 15.99 11.26
C GLY A 613 1.99 17.35 11.81
N GLY A 614 1.68 18.28 10.90
CA GLY A 614 1.38 19.67 11.24
C GLY A 614 2.66 20.51 11.29
N GLY A 615 2.70 21.53 12.14
CA GLY A 615 3.92 22.30 12.33
C GLY A 615 3.93 23.10 13.61
N VAL A 616 5.10 23.66 13.92
CA VAL A 616 5.23 24.70 14.94
C VAL A 616 5.42 26.03 14.24
N TRP A 617 4.41 26.88 14.34
CA TRP A 617 4.34 28.16 13.63
C TRP A 617 4.47 29.33 14.60
N GLN A 618 5.33 30.26 14.24
CA GLN A 618 5.46 31.57 14.87
C GLN A 618 4.74 32.63 14.03
N ASP A 619 3.85 33.40 14.65
CA ASP A 619 3.24 34.58 14.03
C ASP A 619 4.25 35.75 14.06
N ASN A 620 4.54 36.33 12.90
CA ASN A 620 5.45 37.47 12.78
C ASN A 620 4.72 38.82 13.00
N PHE A 621 3.40 38.79 13.21
CA PHE A 621 2.52 39.95 13.43
C PHE A 621 2.43 40.93 12.25
N ASP A 622 2.82 40.49 11.05
CA ASP A 622 2.76 41.25 9.80
C ASP A 622 1.97 40.53 8.69
N GLY A 623 1.26 39.45 9.05
CA GLY A 623 0.56 38.57 8.12
C GLY A 623 1.41 37.44 7.54
N THR A 624 2.65 37.28 8.01
CA THR A 624 3.51 36.13 7.72
C THR A 624 3.74 35.26 8.95
N PHE A 625 4.14 34.01 8.70
CA PHE A 625 4.36 32.97 9.71
C PHE A 625 5.67 32.24 9.42
N THR A 626 6.46 32.02 10.46
CA THR A 626 7.72 31.27 10.38
C THR A 626 7.50 29.84 10.86
N GLN A 627 7.90 28.84 10.05
CA GLN A 627 7.81 27.42 10.39
C GLN A 627 9.04 27.00 11.20
N LEU A 628 8.90 26.87 12.52
CA LEU A 628 9.98 26.49 13.43
C LEU A 628 10.26 24.98 13.45
N ASP A 629 9.27 24.16 13.12
CA ASP A 629 9.40 22.71 12.90
C ASP A 629 8.28 22.24 11.96
N ASP A 630 8.55 21.20 11.17
CA ASP A 630 7.68 20.75 10.07
C ASP A 630 6.98 19.41 10.31
N ASP A 631 6.24 18.93 9.33
CA ASP A 631 5.45 17.70 9.39
C ASP A 631 6.27 16.43 9.10
N TYR A 632 7.60 16.54 8.98
CA TYR A 632 8.43 15.40 8.63
C TYR A 632 8.73 14.50 9.83
N TYR A 633 8.81 13.20 9.59
CA TYR A 633 8.88 12.17 10.62
C TYR A 633 10.22 12.07 11.36
N VAL A 634 11.17 12.98 11.14
CA VAL A 634 12.57 12.80 11.54
C VAL A 634 13.15 14.10 12.12
N PRO A 635 13.85 14.05 13.27
CA PRO A 635 14.04 12.90 14.16
C PRO A 635 12.72 12.51 14.86
N ALA A 636 12.70 11.42 15.61
CA ALA A 636 11.51 11.03 16.36
C ALA A 636 11.03 12.16 17.30
N THR A 637 9.75 12.53 17.20
CA THR A 637 9.10 13.58 18.01
C THR A 637 8.00 13.00 18.90
N GLY A 638 7.47 13.80 19.83
CA GLY A 638 6.29 13.43 20.63
C GLY A 638 4.95 13.76 19.97
N TRP A 639 3.87 13.74 20.76
CA TRP A 639 2.50 14.05 20.30
C TRP A 639 2.05 15.45 20.73
N SER A 640 1.24 16.11 19.89
CA SER A 640 0.68 17.42 20.24
C SER A 640 -0.35 17.36 21.36
N TYR A 641 -0.72 18.52 21.90
CA TYR A 641 -1.86 18.63 22.82
C TYR A 641 -3.16 18.05 22.23
N LEU A 642 -3.41 18.25 20.93
CA LEU A 642 -4.60 17.69 20.28
C LEU A 642 -4.54 16.16 20.23
N ASP A 643 -3.39 15.60 19.86
CA ASP A 643 -3.17 14.16 19.85
C ASP A 643 -3.38 13.55 21.24
N LEU A 644 -2.76 14.14 22.28
CA LEU A 644 -2.88 13.63 23.64
C LEU A 644 -4.31 13.74 24.18
N TYR A 645 -5.10 14.73 23.75
CA TYR A 645 -6.52 14.76 24.05
C TYR A 645 -7.25 13.59 23.38
N LEU A 646 -7.04 13.37 22.08
CA LEU A 646 -7.69 12.29 21.32
C LEU A 646 -7.29 10.90 21.84
N MET A 647 -6.03 10.72 22.25
CA MET A 647 -5.51 9.54 22.94
C MET A 647 -6.15 9.36 24.32
N GLY A 648 -6.74 10.40 24.90
CA GLY A 648 -7.33 10.41 26.23
C GLY A 648 -6.30 10.55 27.34
N MET A 649 -5.14 11.15 27.08
CA MET A 649 -4.07 11.39 28.05
C MET A 649 -4.23 12.72 28.80
N ILE A 650 -4.87 13.71 28.18
CA ILE A 650 -5.16 15.01 28.79
C ILE A 650 -6.64 15.39 28.65
N SER A 651 -7.11 16.27 29.53
CA SER A 651 -8.47 16.81 29.50
C SER A 651 -8.62 17.94 28.47
N PRO A 652 -9.85 18.30 28.04
CA PRO A 652 -10.06 19.48 27.18
C PRO A 652 -9.49 20.77 27.76
N ALA A 653 -9.45 20.91 29.09
CA ALA A 653 -8.95 22.11 29.76
C ALA A 653 -7.42 22.29 29.65
N GLU A 654 -6.70 21.23 29.33
CA GLU A 654 -5.25 21.24 29.15
C GLU A 654 -4.84 21.52 27.69
N VAL A 655 -5.79 21.57 26.76
CA VAL A 655 -5.52 21.85 25.33
C VAL A 655 -5.54 23.36 25.12
N PRO A 656 -4.40 24.00 24.80
CA PRO A 656 -4.37 25.42 24.48
C PRO A 656 -5.18 25.73 23.23
N ASP A 657 -5.64 26.97 23.09
CA ASP A 657 -6.13 27.46 21.80
C ASP A 657 -5.01 27.35 20.75
N PHE A 658 -5.37 26.90 19.55
CA PHE A 658 -4.44 26.73 18.44
C PHE A 658 -5.02 27.38 17.18
N PHE A 659 -4.43 27.08 16.03
CA PHE A 659 -4.88 27.61 14.75
C PHE A 659 -4.47 26.70 13.61
N ILE A 660 -5.06 26.95 12.45
CA ILE A 660 -4.63 26.40 11.18
C ILE A 660 -4.37 27.52 10.19
N LEU A 661 -3.23 27.44 9.51
CA LEU A 661 -2.85 28.30 8.38
C LEU A 661 -3.40 27.71 7.09
N ARG A 662 -4.16 28.51 6.35
CA ARG A 662 -4.72 28.17 5.03
C ARG A 662 -4.10 29.06 3.96
N ASN A 663 -4.18 28.64 2.70
CA ASN A 663 -3.69 29.41 1.55
C ASN A 663 -2.22 29.83 1.70
N MET A 664 -1.38 28.93 2.21
CA MET A 664 0.02 29.22 2.52
C MET A 664 0.83 29.47 1.23
N VAL A 665 1.56 30.57 1.19
CA VAL A 665 2.44 30.96 0.08
C VAL A 665 3.85 31.22 0.63
N PRO A 666 4.89 30.50 0.18
CA PRO A 666 6.26 30.75 0.61
C PRO A 666 6.70 32.18 0.25
N THR A 667 7.34 32.89 1.18
CA THR A 667 7.83 34.26 0.98
C THR A 667 9.32 34.44 1.25
N GLY A 668 9.98 33.46 1.87
CA GLY A 668 11.42 33.51 2.15
C GLY A 668 11.82 32.58 3.29
N HIS A 669 12.95 32.88 3.91
CA HIS A 669 13.44 32.20 5.12
C HIS A 669 13.88 33.24 6.16
N ASP A 670 13.87 32.85 7.44
CA ASP A 670 14.44 33.66 8.52
C ASP A 670 15.98 33.58 8.54
N ALA A 671 16.61 34.23 9.52
CA ALA A 671 18.07 34.22 9.68
C ALA A 671 18.65 32.82 10.04
N ASN A 672 17.82 31.90 10.52
CA ASN A 672 18.18 30.53 10.86
C ASN A 672 17.85 29.54 9.74
N GLY A 673 17.31 30.02 8.62
CA GLY A 673 16.89 29.18 7.50
C GLY A 673 15.51 28.55 7.64
N HIS A 674 14.69 28.96 8.61
CA HIS A 674 13.30 28.51 8.72
C HIS A 674 12.44 29.14 7.64
N ALA A 675 11.60 28.35 6.99
CA ALA A 675 10.72 28.82 5.92
C ALA A 675 9.65 29.80 6.46
N ILE A 676 9.42 30.89 5.73
CA ILE A 676 8.41 31.92 6.03
C ILE A 676 7.31 31.86 4.98
N PHE A 677 6.06 31.94 5.43
CA PHE A 677 4.86 31.88 4.60
C PHE A 677 3.92 33.05 4.88
N LYS A 678 3.29 33.58 3.83
CA LYS A 678 2.04 34.33 3.97
C LYS A 678 0.86 33.36 4.02
N ALA A 679 -0.08 33.54 4.94
CA ALA A 679 -1.20 32.62 5.10
C ALA A 679 -2.42 33.28 5.76
N ASP A 680 -3.59 32.64 5.62
CA ASP A 680 -4.80 32.98 6.34
C ASP A 680 -4.88 32.18 7.64
N ARG A 681 -4.80 32.86 8.79
CA ARG A 681 -4.88 32.21 10.10
C ARG A 681 -6.33 32.04 10.54
N THR A 682 -6.71 30.80 10.82
CA THR A 682 -8.01 30.46 11.41
C THR A 682 -7.81 29.93 12.82
N LYS A 683 -8.32 30.65 13.83
CA LYS A 683 -8.29 30.18 15.23
C LYS A 683 -9.15 28.92 15.37
N VAL A 684 -8.63 27.95 16.10
CA VAL A 684 -9.33 26.71 16.44
C VAL A 684 -9.15 26.43 17.93
N THR A 685 -10.20 25.91 18.56
CA THR A 685 -10.21 25.49 19.96
C THR A 685 -10.58 24.02 20.07
N ILE A 686 -10.34 23.42 21.23
CA ILE A 686 -10.79 22.07 21.49
C ILE A 686 -12.32 21.92 21.44
N GLN A 687 -13.06 22.99 21.74
CA GLN A 687 -14.52 22.98 21.66
C GLN A 687 -15.01 22.91 20.21
N ASP A 688 -14.27 23.49 19.27
CA ASP A 688 -14.60 23.39 17.84
C ASP A 688 -14.43 21.94 17.35
N VAL A 689 -13.40 21.23 17.82
CA VAL A 689 -13.21 19.80 17.55
C VAL A 689 -14.34 18.98 18.19
N ILE A 690 -14.64 19.22 19.47
CA ILE A 690 -15.76 18.54 20.18
C ILE A 690 -17.09 18.78 19.49
N ALA A 691 -17.32 19.96 18.92
CA ALA A 691 -18.54 20.28 18.19
C ALA A 691 -18.67 19.53 16.86
N ALA A 692 -17.56 19.10 16.25
CA ALA A 692 -17.53 18.31 15.03
C ALA A 692 -17.57 16.80 15.30
N GLU A 693 -16.73 16.32 16.23
CA GLU A 693 -16.48 14.90 16.47
C GLU A 693 -17.24 14.32 17.67
N GLY A 694 -17.80 15.18 18.52
CA GLY A 694 -18.28 14.81 19.85
C GLY A 694 -17.16 14.82 20.91
N PRO A 695 -17.52 14.64 22.20
CA PRO A 695 -16.53 14.57 23.27
C PRO A 695 -15.70 13.29 23.16
N ARG A 696 -14.45 13.35 23.66
CA ARG A 696 -13.60 12.15 23.73
C ARG A 696 -14.20 11.12 24.69
N LEU A 697 -14.50 9.92 24.18
CA LEU A 697 -15.05 8.80 24.96
C LEU A 697 -14.17 7.55 24.87
N PRO A 698 -13.91 6.83 26.00
CA PRO A 698 -14.09 7.27 27.40
C PRO A 698 -13.35 8.58 27.73
N ALA A 699 -13.78 9.32 28.75
CA ALA A 699 -13.06 10.54 29.15
C ALA A 699 -11.66 10.23 29.73
N VAL A 700 -10.84 11.26 29.94
CA VAL A 700 -9.42 11.15 30.35
C VAL A 700 -9.20 10.30 31.62
N ASP A 701 -10.17 10.28 32.53
CA ASP A 701 -10.14 9.54 33.79
C ASP A 701 -10.47 8.04 33.63
N GLN A 702 -11.21 7.68 32.58
CA GLN A 702 -11.61 6.31 32.25
C GLN A 702 -10.83 5.73 31.05
N ALA A 703 -10.06 6.55 30.35
CA ALA A 703 -9.25 6.12 29.22
C ALA A 703 -8.14 5.14 29.66
N GLN A 704 -7.86 4.16 28.80
CA GLN A 704 -6.77 3.21 29.00
C GLN A 704 -5.42 3.93 29.16
N LYS A 705 -4.65 3.57 30.19
CA LYS A 705 -3.32 4.13 30.51
C LYS A 705 -2.20 3.09 30.54
N LYS A 706 -2.55 1.84 30.24
CA LYS A 706 -1.63 0.70 30.27
C LYS A 706 -1.80 -0.03 28.96
N PHE A 707 -0.74 -0.08 28.17
CA PHE A 707 -0.72 -0.72 26.87
C PHE A 707 0.34 -1.80 26.84
N ASN A 708 0.14 -2.82 26.01
CA ASN A 708 1.11 -3.87 25.75
C ASN A 708 1.36 -4.02 24.24
N THR A 709 2.62 -3.90 23.82
CA THR A 709 3.06 -4.13 22.44
C THR A 709 3.82 -5.46 22.34
N GLY A 710 3.33 -6.38 21.52
CA GLY A 710 4.08 -7.58 21.14
C GLY A 710 5.14 -7.24 20.10
N MET A 711 6.40 -7.52 20.42
CA MET A 711 7.55 -7.34 19.53
C MET A 711 7.86 -8.67 18.86
N VAL A 712 7.53 -8.78 17.56
CA VAL A 712 7.49 -10.06 16.84
C VAL A 712 8.63 -10.14 15.82
N MET A 713 9.50 -11.14 15.99
CA MET A 713 10.49 -11.56 15.01
C MET A 713 9.87 -12.62 14.10
N VAL A 714 9.69 -12.29 12.83
CA VAL A 714 9.18 -13.18 11.79
C VAL A 714 10.37 -13.80 11.06
N VAL A 715 10.41 -15.12 11.00
CA VAL A 715 11.49 -15.87 10.34
C VAL A 715 10.92 -16.90 9.38
N GLU A 716 11.67 -17.18 8.31
CA GLU A 716 11.31 -18.17 7.31
C GLU A 716 11.23 -19.59 7.91
N HIS A 717 10.55 -20.48 7.18
CA HIS A 717 10.44 -21.88 7.54
C HIS A 717 11.82 -22.52 7.78
N GLY A 718 11.96 -23.25 8.89
CA GLY A 718 13.20 -23.93 9.25
C GLY A 718 14.36 -23.01 9.67
N LYS A 719 14.15 -21.69 9.74
CA LYS A 719 15.16 -20.72 10.21
C LYS A 719 14.95 -20.34 11.67
N GLN A 720 16.00 -19.78 12.27
CA GLN A 720 15.99 -19.15 13.58
C GLN A 720 16.32 -17.67 13.43
N PRO A 721 15.85 -16.80 14.35
CA PRO A 721 16.19 -15.38 14.33
C PRO A 721 17.70 -15.17 14.34
N SER A 722 18.19 -14.28 13.49
CA SER A 722 19.61 -13.92 13.46
C SER A 722 20.00 -13.16 14.74
N PRO A 723 21.30 -13.20 15.14
CA PRO A 723 21.77 -12.39 16.25
C PRO A 723 21.47 -10.89 16.08
N LYS A 724 21.56 -10.38 14.85
CA LYS A 724 21.29 -8.98 14.53
C LYS A 724 19.81 -8.63 14.70
N LEU A 725 18.90 -9.50 14.27
CA LEU A 725 17.47 -9.29 14.47
C LEU A 725 17.11 -9.29 15.96
N ILE A 726 17.65 -10.25 16.73
CA ILE A 726 17.43 -10.30 18.19
C ILE A 726 17.93 -9.02 18.86
N GLU A 727 19.15 -8.59 18.53
CA GLU A 727 19.76 -7.37 19.09
C GLU A 727 18.93 -6.13 18.74
N SER A 728 18.64 -5.89 17.46
CA SER A 728 17.88 -4.73 17.00
C SER A 728 16.49 -4.69 17.61
N VAL A 729 15.74 -5.80 17.62
CA VAL A 729 14.38 -5.83 18.16
C VAL A 729 14.39 -5.66 19.69
N THR A 730 15.40 -6.18 20.39
CA THR A 730 15.57 -5.94 21.83
C THR A 730 15.79 -4.45 22.10
N GLY A 731 16.69 -3.80 21.36
CA GLY A 731 16.97 -2.38 21.52
C GLY A 731 15.78 -1.49 21.18
N ILE A 732 15.08 -1.78 20.08
CA ILE A 732 13.84 -1.09 19.70
C ILE A 732 12.78 -1.26 20.78
N ARG A 733 12.61 -2.46 21.33
CA ARG A 733 11.65 -2.75 22.40
C ARG A 733 11.91 -1.90 23.64
N GLU A 734 13.16 -1.81 24.08
CA GLU A 734 13.53 -1.03 25.26
C GLU A 734 13.29 0.45 25.03
N ARG A 735 13.66 0.96 23.85
CA ARG A 735 13.42 2.36 23.49
C ARG A 735 11.96 2.69 23.34
N TRP A 736 11.15 1.75 22.86
CA TRP A 736 9.72 1.95 22.71
C TRP A 736 9.01 2.26 24.03
N MET A 737 9.36 1.55 25.10
CA MET A 737 8.78 1.78 26.42
C MET A 737 9.15 3.17 26.97
N ASP A 738 10.42 3.58 26.79
CA ASP A 738 10.93 4.89 27.20
C ASP A 738 10.28 6.03 26.40
N TYR A 739 10.23 5.90 25.07
CA TYR A 739 9.58 6.83 24.16
C TYR A 739 8.13 7.06 24.58
N TRP A 740 7.32 6.00 24.69
CA TRP A 740 5.90 6.11 25.04
C TRP A 740 5.68 6.82 26.38
N THR A 741 6.42 6.43 27.41
CA THR A 741 6.25 7.02 28.74
C THR A 741 6.66 8.49 28.75
N THR A 742 7.70 8.86 27.99
CA THR A 742 8.14 10.26 27.86
C THR A 742 7.13 11.11 27.11
N THR A 743 6.73 10.69 25.91
CA THR A 743 5.88 11.48 25.00
C THR A 743 4.42 11.54 25.42
N THR A 744 4.00 10.70 26.38
CA THR A 744 2.71 10.82 27.09
C THR A 744 2.79 11.61 28.41
N GLY A 745 3.96 12.19 28.74
CA GLY A 745 4.17 12.94 29.98
C GLY A 745 4.01 12.09 31.23
N HIS A 746 4.41 10.83 31.18
CA HIS A 746 4.27 9.82 32.24
C HIS A 746 2.83 9.53 32.67
N ARG A 747 1.84 9.90 31.84
CA ARG A 747 0.41 9.64 32.10
C ARG A 747 -0.03 8.24 31.67
N SER A 748 0.82 7.58 30.89
CA SER A 748 0.59 6.24 30.38
C SER A 748 1.86 5.40 30.48
N THR A 749 1.67 4.09 30.51
CA THR A 749 2.75 3.10 30.56
C THR A 749 2.62 2.13 29.41
N MET A 750 3.76 1.75 28.85
CA MET A 750 3.87 0.72 27.83
C MET A 750 4.61 -0.47 28.41
N THR A 751 4.07 -1.64 28.19
CA THR A 751 4.75 -2.92 28.39
C THR A 751 5.03 -3.54 27.03
N ALA A 752 6.03 -4.40 26.97
CA ALA A 752 6.32 -5.22 25.81
C ALA A 752 6.71 -6.61 26.30
N ASP A 753 5.74 -7.30 26.89
CA ASP A 753 5.91 -8.65 27.43
C ASP A 753 4.99 -9.62 26.66
N PRO A 754 5.54 -10.74 26.15
CA PRO A 754 4.74 -11.77 25.50
C PRO A 754 3.85 -12.59 26.46
N LYS A 755 3.95 -12.41 27.78
CA LYS A 755 3.26 -13.21 28.80
C LYS A 755 2.14 -12.49 29.54
#